data_AF-A0A4E0RBA3-F1
#
_entry.id   AF-A0A4E0RBA3-F1
#
_cell.length_a   1.000
_cell.length_b   1.000
_cell.length_c   1.000
_cell.angle_alpha   90.00
_cell.angle_beta   90.00
_cell.angle_gamma   90.00
#
_symmetry.space_group_name_H-M   'P 1'
#
loop_
_entity.id
_entity.type
_entity.pdbx_description
1 polymer ?
#
loop_
_entity_poly.entity_id
_entity_poly.type
_entity_poly.pdbx_seq_one_letter_code
_entity_poly.pdbx_strand_id
1 'polypeptide(L)'
;DDGNGFIDDVYGYDFAYGDGDPMDGHSHGTHCSGTIGGVGNNSTGVAGVTHAVRIMAVKFLSDAGSGSTDDAIDSIIYAVDNGAQILSNSWGGGGFSQGLEDAISYANDNNVLFVAAAGNDDLNNDVYPHYPSSYEVPNVMAIAATDHNDAKAWFSCYGLTSVDLGAPGVSILSTVPGDGYDSYNGTSMATPHVSGAAALLKGYNPNLSALELKSMLMESVDPVDSMDGITVTGGRLNINNALKMAGTPWITVEGEFSGEIAPGGSVELTVRLNAPEYLLGDYTAEINVDSNDPVNPHQVVPVVLHVIMGTRYSLSVAKSGTGDGTVTSSPAGIDCGSDCVEDFVAGTEVLLTATPASGSTFGSWTNCPTPTENECTVEMDQARQVTATFDLIPPPVLRVDPTEMPHVTLAPDETTTQTLTLHNDGDGVLRATLSIDAHSSGGNPQLIPGQPQSDSSMKADRNAGSENAKEVGELNPVFTPLAENLEVLYVNTMGGEDPSFRSGLQGLPNIGTLDIVDATSSTPNVDYLLQYDVVVLASNYYFADSTTLGNNLADYVDAGGRVILLAGTFDADEGWALDGRIMTAAYSPLAPEYYSGGWTDAISFESHPITQGVSSLSTYYYNESVAPQGNGQPLGLYDSGYLIGAYNSDKPIVAINVFPHDDRWSGDLIRLVGNALDWVAGSGWLSLAPTTVEVPPHESVQVEVTYNATDEGDYAADIIITSNDPVNPEVTVPATLRVQSGPPPVMDVSPSSIEDTLREGENSAHTLTLSNTGESRLTYNLSVTQTGGSSTVPSERPVLTEIPDGVEYRSEELIIGIAEGADRAEVAMLRESVNATLKKTIEPLNIEVWNIPATDEPGFIDLIQELSA
;
A
#
# COMPACT_ATOMS: atom_id res chain seq x y z
N ASP A 1 -13.46 60.36 7.23
CA ASP A 1 -12.06 60.75 7.52
C ASP A 1 -11.21 61.00 6.26
N ASP A 2 -11.55 60.33 5.18
CA ASP A 2 -11.02 60.43 3.81
C ASP A 2 -11.67 61.54 2.96
N GLY A 3 -12.85 62.02 3.33
CA GLY A 3 -13.52 63.13 2.64
C GLY A 3 -14.19 62.73 1.33
N ASN A 4 -14.52 61.44 1.15
CA ASN A 4 -15.20 60.91 -0.04
C ASN A 4 -16.71 61.21 -0.08
N GLY A 5 -17.28 61.76 1.00
CA GLY A 5 -18.71 62.12 1.10
C GLY A 5 -19.57 61.12 1.85
N PHE A 6 -19.00 59.98 2.27
CA PHE A 6 -19.65 58.91 3.00
C PHE A 6 -19.09 58.83 4.42
N ILE A 7 -19.95 58.57 5.41
CA ILE A 7 -19.56 58.58 6.82
C ILE A 7 -19.30 57.14 7.26
N ASP A 8 -18.10 56.90 7.78
CA ASP A 8 -17.67 55.65 8.44
C ASP A 8 -17.79 54.38 7.57
N ASP A 9 -17.53 54.50 6.27
CA ASP A 9 -17.57 53.44 5.25
C ASP A 9 -16.34 52.52 5.27
N VAL A 10 -16.05 51.93 6.43
CA VAL A 10 -14.81 51.16 6.69
C VAL A 10 -14.66 49.92 5.79
N TYR A 11 -15.76 49.24 5.50
CA TYR A 11 -15.79 48.03 4.66
C TYR A 11 -16.46 48.27 3.29
N GLY A 12 -16.83 49.53 3.02
CA GLY A 12 -17.67 49.98 1.92
C GLY A 12 -18.95 50.65 2.43
N TYR A 13 -19.95 50.83 1.57
CA TYR A 13 -21.12 51.66 1.86
C TYR A 13 -22.45 50.96 1.52
N ASP A 14 -23.47 51.23 2.31
CA ASP A 14 -24.85 50.77 2.13
C ASP A 14 -25.73 51.90 1.57
N PHE A 15 -25.99 51.84 0.27
CA PHE A 15 -26.94 52.71 -0.42
C PHE A 15 -28.40 52.32 -0.20
N ALA A 16 -28.70 51.08 0.18
CA ALA A 16 -30.08 50.66 0.48
C ALA A 16 -30.62 51.33 1.75
N TYR A 17 -29.75 51.61 2.73
CA TYR A 17 -30.11 52.25 4.00
C TYR A 17 -29.41 53.60 4.25
N GLY A 18 -28.40 53.96 3.47
CA GLY A 18 -27.72 55.26 3.50
C GLY A 18 -26.71 55.39 4.64
N ASP A 19 -25.94 54.34 4.92
CA ASP A 19 -24.93 54.32 5.98
C ASP A 19 -23.65 53.54 5.60
N GLY A 20 -22.61 53.65 6.45
CA GLY A 20 -21.30 53.02 6.22
C GLY A 20 -21.21 51.54 6.64
N ASP A 21 -22.33 50.85 6.83
CA ASP A 21 -22.36 49.44 7.27
C ASP A 21 -22.97 48.53 6.19
N PRO A 22 -22.18 48.03 5.22
CA PRO A 22 -22.67 47.19 4.14
C PRO A 22 -22.92 45.72 4.58
N MET A 23 -23.30 45.49 5.84
CA MET A 23 -23.58 44.16 6.38
C MET A 23 -24.67 43.45 5.57
N ASP A 24 -24.41 42.20 5.22
CA ASP A 24 -25.33 41.40 4.41
C ASP A 24 -26.45 40.80 5.26
N GLY A 25 -27.62 41.44 5.22
CA GLY A 25 -28.85 40.92 5.82
C GLY A 25 -29.62 39.88 4.99
N HIS A 26 -29.17 39.54 3.77
CA HIS A 26 -29.84 38.56 2.90
C HIS A 26 -29.09 37.23 2.77
N SER A 27 -27.77 37.28 2.55
CA SER A 27 -26.80 36.19 2.28
C SER A 27 -26.20 36.17 0.87
N HIS A 28 -26.85 36.84 -0.09
CA HIS A 28 -26.48 36.71 -1.51
C HIS A 28 -25.12 37.35 -1.80
N GLY A 29 -24.88 38.55 -1.24
CA GLY A 29 -23.60 39.24 -1.37
C GLY A 29 -22.45 38.47 -0.72
N THR A 30 -22.68 37.88 0.46
CA THR A 30 -21.69 37.03 1.15
C THR A 30 -21.35 35.79 0.34
N HIS A 31 -22.36 35.16 -0.28
CA HIS A 31 -22.15 33.99 -1.13
C HIS A 31 -21.30 34.33 -2.36
N CYS A 32 -21.59 35.43 -3.06
CA CYS A 32 -20.77 35.89 -4.17
C CYS A 32 -19.35 36.26 -3.74
N SER A 33 -19.20 36.94 -2.60
CA SER A 33 -17.90 37.36 -2.05
C SER A 33 -17.01 36.16 -1.71
N GLY A 34 -17.57 35.09 -1.13
CA GLY A 34 -16.84 33.86 -0.83
C GLY A 34 -16.33 33.14 -2.07
N THR A 35 -17.10 33.15 -3.17
CA THR A 35 -16.69 32.56 -4.44
C THR A 35 -15.51 33.32 -5.06
N ILE A 36 -15.46 34.65 -4.91
CA ILE A 36 -14.31 35.46 -5.34
C ILE A 36 -13.10 35.18 -4.44
N GLY A 37 -13.28 35.33 -3.13
CA GLY A 37 -12.18 35.61 -2.19
C GLY A 37 -12.20 34.86 -0.86
N GLY A 38 -12.93 33.73 -0.76
CA GLY A 38 -12.85 32.85 0.42
C GLY A 38 -11.40 32.47 0.72
N VAL A 39 -10.96 32.71 1.95
CA VAL A 39 -9.55 32.50 2.33
C VAL A 39 -9.21 31.02 2.23
N GLY A 40 -8.40 30.65 1.24
CA GLY A 40 -7.92 29.28 1.08
C GLY A 40 -6.85 28.90 2.10
N ASN A 41 -6.63 27.59 2.29
CA ASN A 41 -5.60 27.01 3.16
C ASN A 41 -5.67 27.42 4.65
N ASN A 42 -6.85 27.83 5.15
CA ASN A 42 -7.07 28.14 6.57
C ASN A 42 -7.77 27.00 7.34
N SER A 43 -8.02 25.85 6.70
CA SER A 43 -8.71 24.68 7.26
C SER A 43 -10.18 24.88 7.65
N THR A 44 -10.85 25.93 7.14
CA THR A 44 -12.26 26.21 7.43
C THR A 44 -13.03 26.53 6.16
N GLY A 45 -14.21 25.92 5.97
CA GLY A 45 -15.14 26.36 4.94
C GLY A 45 -14.72 26.05 3.51
N VAL A 46 -14.67 27.10 2.69
CA VAL A 46 -14.42 27.09 1.24
C VAL A 46 -13.21 27.95 0.86
N ALA A 47 -12.68 27.72 -0.34
CA ALA A 47 -11.72 28.60 -1.00
C ALA A 47 -12.40 29.35 -2.15
N GLY A 48 -12.19 30.66 -2.22
CA GLY A 48 -12.53 31.44 -3.40
C GLY A 48 -11.54 31.22 -4.53
N VAL A 49 -11.86 31.72 -5.72
CA VAL A 49 -10.97 31.63 -6.89
C VAL A 49 -9.61 32.28 -6.63
N THR A 50 -9.55 33.35 -5.83
CA THR A 50 -8.31 33.93 -5.32
C THR A 50 -8.27 33.91 -3.80
N HIS A 51 -7.17 33.40 -3.23
CA HIS A 51 -7.00 33.33 -1.77
C HIS A 51 -6.55 34.68 -1.17
N ALA A 52 -6.13 35.62 -2.01
CA ALA A 52 -5.58 36.92 -1.58
C ALA A 52 -6.19 38.03 -2.43
N VAL A 53 -7.28 38.61 -1.92
CA VAL A 53 -8.00 39.72 -2.55
C VAL A 53 -8.57 40.63 -1.48
N ARG A 54 -8.78 41.91 -1.82
CA ARG A 54 -9.52 42.85 -0.99
C ARG A 54 -10.89 43.06 -1.63
N ILE A 55 -11.94 42.86 -0.85
CA ILE A 55 -13.32 43.05 -1.30
C ILE A 55 -13.84 44.35 -0.67
N MET A 56 -14.37 45.23 -1.51
CA MET A 56 -15.13 46.42 -1.11
C MET A 56 -16.62 46.07 -1.22
N ALA A 57 -17.33 46.08 -0.10
CA ALA A 57 -18.75 45.73 -0.08
C ALA A 57 -19.61 46.97 -0.38
N VAL A 58 -20.35 46.95 -1.48
CA VAL A 58 -21.24 48.05 -1.85
C VAL A 58 -22.66 47.52 -1.95
N LYS A 59 -23.47 47.85 -0.93
CA LYS A 59 -24.81 47.28 -0.76
C LYS A 59 -25.85 48.25 -1.29
N PHE A 60 -26.53 47.88 -2.37
CA PHE A 60 -27.70 48.61 -2.89
C PHE A 60 -28.97 47.75 -2.93
N LEU A 61 -28.84 46.45 -2.68
CA LEU A 61 -29.96 45.54 -2.46
C LEU A 61 -30.24 45.46 -0.96
N SER A 62 -31.48 45.79 -0.59
CA SER A 62 -32.01 45.62 0.76
C SER A 62 -32.00 44.15 1.20
N ASP A 63 -32.30 43.91 2.47
CA ASP A 63 -32.34 42.55 3.04
C ASP A 63 -33.44 41.65 2.43
N ALA A 64 -34.35 42.24 1.64
CA ALA A 64 -35.34 41.52 0.84
C ALA A 64 -34.85 41.16 -0.58
N GLY A 65 -33.60 41.48 -0.92
CA GLY A 65 -33.00 41.21 -2.24
C GLY A 65 -33.41 42.20 -3.34
N SER A 66 -34.02 43.34 -2.99
CA SER A 66 -34.47 44.37 -3.94
C SER A 66 -33.75 45.71 -3.73
N GLY A 67 -33.54 46.46 -4.81
CA GLY A 67 -32.94 47.80 -4.81
C GLY A 67 -33.42 48.64 -6.00
N SER A 68 -32.88 49.85 -6.14
CA SER A 68 -33.21 50.77 -7.24
C SER A 68 -32.06 50.95 -8.23
N THR A 69 -32.37 51.36 -9.46
CA THR A 69 -31.35 51.70 -10.47
C THR A 69 -30.51 52.91 -10.05
N ASP A 70 -31.11 53.87 -9.31
CA ASP A 70 -30.40 55.05 -8.82
C ASP A 70 -29.31 54.63 -7.81
N ASP A 71 -29.65 53.75 -6.86
CA ASP A 71 -28.67 53.23 -5.88
C ASP A 71 -27.57 52.39 -6.55
N ALA A 72 -27.90 51.67 -7.64
CA ALA A 72 -26.92 50.94 -8.44
C ALA A 72 -25.93 51.88 -9.16
N ILE A 73 -26.42 53.01 -9.68
CA ILE A 73 -25.58 54.05 -10.30
C ILE A 73 -24.61 54.63 -9.26
N ASP A 74 -25.12 55.04 -8.10
CA ASP A 74 -24.30 55.59 -7.03
C ASP A 74 -23.27 54.57 -6.52
N SER A 75 -23.65 53.29 -6.45
CA SER A 75 -22.77 52.19 -6.08
C SER A 75 -21.59 52.01 -7.05
N ILE A 76 -21.84 52.10 -8.37
CA ILE A 76 -20.80 51.99 -9.39
C ILE A 76 -19.82 53.15 -9.27
N ILE A 77 -20.33 54.38 -9.16
CA ILE A 77 -19.49 55.58 -9.03
C ILE A 77 -18.66 55.50 -7.76
N TYR A 78 -19.27 55.18 -6.62
CA TYR A 78 -18.58 55.01 -5.34
C TYR A 78 -17.46 53.97 -5.43
N ALA A 79 -17.72 52.80 -6.01
CA ALA A 79 -16.73 51.74 -6.09
C ALA A 79 -15.52 52.17 -6.93
N VAL A 80 -15.76 52.81 -8.07
CA VAL A 80 -14.71 53.32 -8.96
C VAL A 80 -13.89 54.41 -8.28
N ASP A 81 -14.55 55.41 -7.67
CA ASP A 81 -13.90 56.51 -6.97
C ASP A 81 -13.05 56.04 -5.77
N ASN A 82 -13.45 54.94 -5.13
CA ASN A 82 -12.70 54.31 -4.04
C ASN A 82 -11.67 53.26 -4.51
N GLY A 83 -11.40 53.19 -5.81
CA GLY A 83 -10.28 52.43 -6.37
C GLY A 83 -10.57 50.96 -6.70
N ALA A 84 -11.84 50.58 -6.85
CA ALA A 84 -12.18 49.25 -7.35
C ALA A 84 -11.64 49.06 -8.77
N GLN A 85 -10.98 47.95 -9.03
CA GLN A 85 -10.44 47.61 -10.36
C GLN A 85 -11.34 46.65 -11.14
N ILE A 86 -12.24 45.96 -10.43
CA ILE A 86 -13.18 44.97 -10.95
C ILE A 86 -14.49 45.13 -10.15
N LEU A 87 -15.61 45.22 -10.84
CA LEU A 87 -16.95 45.22 -10.26
C LEU A 87 -17.63 43.88 -10.58
N SER A 88 -18.13 43.19 -9.55
CA SER A 88 -18.85 41.92 -9.67
C SER A 88 -20.35 42.15 -9.48
N ASN A 89 -21.10 42.12 -10.56
CA ASN A 89 -22.50 42.59 -10.62
C ASN A 89 -23.45 41.40 -10.78
N SER A 90 -23.72 40.75 -9.65
CA SER A 90 -24.57 39.55 -9.57
C SER A 90 -26.06 39.86 -9.48
N TRP A 91 -26.52 40.88 -10.19
CA TRP A 91 -27.88 41.42 -10.17
C TRP A 91 -28.37 41.72 -11.59
N GLY A 92 -29.68 41.86 -11.75
CA GLY A 92 -30.27 42.22 -13.03
C GLY A 92 -31.76 42.49 -12.92
N GLY A 93 -32.29 43.22 -13.89
CA GLY A 93 -33.70 43.59 -13.95
C GLY A 93 -33.94 45.00 -14.47
N GLY A 94 -35.21 45.33 -14.68
CA GLY A 94 -35.61 46.58 -15.33
C GLY A 94 -35.40 46.54 -16.84
N GLY A 95 -35.30 47.72 -17.44
CA GLY A 95 -34.97 47.90 -18.86
C GLY A 95 -33.79 48.84 -19.03
N PHE A 96 -33.46 49.18 -20.28
CA PHE A 96 -32.39 50.12 -20.59
C PHE A 96 -32.56 51.44 -19.83
N SER A 97 -31.48 51.87 -19.16
CA SER A 97 -31.34 53.18 -18.53
C SER A 97 -30.08 53.86 -19.03
N GLN A 98 -30.21 55.08 -19.55
CA GLN A 98 -29.06 55.88 -19.98
C GLN A 98 -28.12 56.20 -18.81
N GLY A 99 -28.68 56.53 -17.64
CA GLY A 99 -27.85 56.87 -16.47
C GLY A 99 -27.00 55.70 -15.99
N LEU A 100 -27.50 54.47 -16.11
CA LEU A 100 -26.73 53.27 -15.77
C LEU A 100 -25.67 52.96 -16.83
N GLU A 101 -25.97 53.16 -18.12
CA GLU A 101 -24.96 53.07 -19.19
C GLU A 101 -23.82 54.09 -18.99
N ASP A 102 -24.16 55.33 -18.63
CA ASP A 102 -23.20 56.40 -18.37
C ASP A 102 -22.31 56.06 -17.16
N ALA A 103 -22.87 55.45 -16.10
CA ALA A 103 -22.11 54.99 -14.95
C ALA A 103 -21.16 53.82 -15.28
N ILE A 104 -21.61 52.86 -16.09
CA ILE A 104 -20.76 51.75 -16.57
C ILE A 104 -19.66 52.28 -17.49
N SER A 105 -19.98 53.26 -18.35
CA SER A 105 -19.01 53.96 -19.19
C SER A 105 -17.98 54.72 -18.37
N TYR A 106 -18.40 55.32 -17.26
CA TYR A 106 -17.48 55.94 -16.30
C TYR A 106 -16.51 54.90 -15.69
N ALA A 107 -16.97 53.69 -15.37
CA ALA A 107 -16.10 52.60 -14.93
C ALA A 107 -15.13 52.16 -16.06
N ASN A 108 -15.59 52.11 -17.31
CA ASN A 108 -14.76 51.81 -18.47
C ASN A 108 -13.62 52.83 -18.63
N ASP A 109 -13.95 54.12 -18.57
CA ASP A 109 -13.01 55.22 -18.74
C ASP A 109 -11.96 55.27 -17.61
N ASN A 110 -12.27 54.69 -16.45
CA ASN A 110 -11.36 54.52 -15.31
C ASN A 110 -10.69 53.14 -15.27
N ASN A 111 -10.73 52.38 -16.36
CA ASN A 111 -10.02 51.10 -16.50
C ASN A 111 -10.49 50.02 -15.49
N VAL A 112 -11.80 49.99 -15.22
CA VAL A 112 -12.46 49.05 -14.30
C VAL A 112 -13.25 48.01 -15.09
N LEU A 113 -13.03 46.73 -14.84
CA LEU A 113 -13.78 45.65 -15.48
C LEU A 113 -15.17 45.51 -14.84
N PHE A 114 -16.24 45.47 -15.63
CA PHE A 114 -17.62 45.34 -15.15
C PHE A 114 -18.17 43.95 -15.48
N VAL A 115 -18.08 43.01 -14.54
CA VAL A 115 -18.57 41.63 -14.76
C VAL A 115 -20.04 41.54 -14.35
N ALA A 116 -20.92 41.00 -15.20
CA ALA A 116 -22.37 41.02 -15.00
C ALA A 116 -23.02 39.64 -15.25
N ALA A 117 -23.99 39.28 -14.41
CA ALA A 117 -24.78 38.07 -14.57
C ALA A 117 -25.71 38.15 -15.79
N ALA A 118 -25.76 37.09 -16.61
CA ALA A 118 -26.60 37.08 -17.83
C ALA A 118 -28.12 37.00 -17.56
N GLY A 119 -28.54 36.57 -16.36
CA GLY A 119 -29.95 36.36 -16.01
C GLY A 119 -30.32 34.87 -15.83
N ASN A 120 -31.47 34.61 -15.19
CA ASN A 120 -31.87 33.27 -14.74
C ASN A 120 -33.25 32.81 -15.28
N ASP A 121 -33.65 33.31 -16.45
CA ASP A 121 -34.97 33.07 -17.04
C ASP A 121 -34.95 32.15 -18.29
N ASP A 122 -33.80 31.54 -18.61
CA ASP A 122 -33.60 30.72 -19.82
C ASP A 122 -33.96 31.45 -21.13
N LEU A 123 -33.66 32.74 -21.20
CA LEU A 123 -33.94 33.59 -22.36
C LEU A 123 -32.68 33.90 -23.17
N ASN A 124 -32.87 34.08 -24.49
CA ASN A 124 -31.84 34.61 -25.37
C ASN A 124 -31.81 36.14 -25.29
N ASN A 125 -30.74 36.69 -24.70
CA ASN A 125 -30.48 38.11 -24.49
C ASN A 125 -30.29 38.89 -25.79
N ASP A 126 -29.93 38.25 -26.91
CA ASP A 126 -29.90 38.91 -28.22
C ASP A 126 -31.33 39.27 -28.71
N VAL A 127 -32.35 38.59 -28.16
CA VAL A 127 -33.77 38.82 -28.48
C VAL A 127 -34.47 39.57 -27.35
N TYR A 128 -34.16 39.25 -26.10
CA TYR A 128 -34.74 39.82 -24.89
C TYR A 128 -33.62 40.36 -24.00
N PRO A 129 -33.11 41.58 -24.25
CA PRO A 129 -31.98 42.14 -23.52
C PRO A 129 -32.18 42.11 -22.00
N HIS A 130 -31.16 41.67 -21.28
CA HIS A 130 -31.10 41.65 -19.83
C HIS A 130 -30.08 42.69 -19.36
N TYR A 131 -30.50 43.63 -18.51
CA TYR A 131 -29.61 44.67 -18.00
C TYR A 131 -29.17 44.34 -16.56
N PRO A 132 -27.87 44.50 -16.24
CA PRO A 132 -26.86 45.26 -17.00
C PRO A 132 -26.05 44.45 -18.03
N SER A 133 -26.21 43.14 -18.15
CA SER A 133 -25.35 42.30 -19.02
C SER A 133 -25.40 42.66 -20.50
N SER A 134 -26.49 43.22 -21.00
CA SER A 134 -26.68 43.59 -22.41
C SER A 134 -26.31 45.04 -22.74
N TYR A 135 -25.63 45.77 -21.84
CA TYR A 135 -25.04 47.07 -22.20
C TYR A 135 -23.82 46.87 -23.11
N GLU A 136 -23.75 47.62 -24.21
CA GLU A 136 -22.67 47.55 -25.19
C GLU A 136 -21.47 48.45 -24.82
N VAL A 137 -21.13 48.50 -23.53
CA VAL A 137 -19.93 49.21 -23.05
C VAL A 137 -18.75 48.22 -23.05
N PRO A 138 -17.56 48.58 -23.60
CA PRO A 138 -16.49 47.61 -23.84
C PRO A 138 -16.02 46.80 -22.62
N ASN A 139 -16.03 47.41 -21.42
CA ASN A 139 -15.65 46.77 -20.17
C ASN A 139 -16.71 45.84 -19.56
N VAL A 140 -17.93 45.77 -20.11
CA VAL A 140 -18.98 44.86 -19.62
C VAL A 140 -18.63 43.45 -20.03
N MET A 141 -18.61 42.53 -19.06
CA MET A 141 -18.36 41.11 -19.28
C MET A 141 -19.57 40.29 -18.79
N ALA A 142 -20.38 39.77 -19.71
CA ALA A 142 -21.63 39.09 -19.44
C ALA A 142 -21.46 37.57 -19.30
N ILE A 143 -21.91 37.00 -18.17
CA ILE A 143 -21.57 35.63 -17.77
C ILE A 143 -22.80 34.73 -17.70
N ALA A 144 -22.80 33.65 -18.50
CA ALA A 144 -23.74 32.54 -18.40
C ALA A 144 -23.33 31.54 -17.31
N ALA A 145 -24.28 30.76 -16.82
CA ALA A 145 -24.04 29.70 -15.84
C ALA A 145 -23.94 28.32 -16.51
N THR A 146 -22.94 27.54 -16.10
CA THR A 146 -22.77 26.13 -16.43
C THR A 146 -22.95 25.24 -15.20
N ASP A 147 -23.22 23.96 -15.40
CA ASP A 147 -23.25 22.94 -14.35
C ASP A 147 -21.98 22.05 -14.36
N HIS A 148 -21.95 21.08 -13.45
CA HIS A 148 -20.81 20.17 -13.28
C HIS A 148 -20.59 19.19 -14.44
N ASN A 149 -21.51 19.11 -15.41
CA ASN A 149 -21.36 18.32 -16.63
C ASN A 149 -20.97 19.19 -17.83
N ASP A 150 -20.53 20.44 -17.59
CA ASP A 150 -20.31 21.45 -18.62
C ASP A 150 -21.53 21.74 -19.48
N ALA A 151 -22.74 21.46 -18.98
CA ALA A 151 -23.97 21.87 -19.65
C ALA A 151 -24.33 23.31 -19.29
N LYS A 152 -24.99 24.03 -20.20
CA LYS A 152 -25.67 25.28 -19.87
C LYS A 152 -26.65 25.01 -18.74
N ALA A 153 -26.57 25.77 -17.65
CA ALA A 153 -27.53 25.66 -16.57
C ALA A 153 -28.95 25.88 -17.11
N TRP A 154 -29.90 25.07 -16.65
CA TRP A 154 -31.27 25.06 -17.17
C TRP A 154 -32.00 26.39 -17.00
N PHE A 155 -31.56 27.26 -16.09
CA PHE A 155 -32.09 28.61 -15.90
C PHE A 155 -31.27 29.69 -16.62
N SER A 156 -30.05 29.41 -17.07
CA SER A 156 -29.15 30.48 -17.55
C SER A 156 -29.70 31.14 -18.81
N CYS A 157 -29.83 32.46 -18.78
CA CYS A 157 -29.91 33.24 -20.01
C CYS A 157 -28.59 33.11 -20.79
N TYR A 158 -28.67 33.38 -22.09
CA TYR A 158 -27.57 33.21 -23.05
C TYR A 158 -27.72 34.21 -24.20
N GLY A 159 -26.72 34.36 -25.06
CA GLY A 159 -26.76 35.27 -26.20
C GLY A 159 -25.46 35.21 -26.99
N LEU A 160 -25.54 34.91 -28.28
CA LEU A 160 -24.38 34.76 -29.16
C LEU A 160 -23.56 36.04 -29.25
N THR A 161 -24.21 37.21 -29.12
CA THR A 161 -23.54 38.52 -29.20
C THR A 161 -23.56 39.30 -27.89
N SER A 162 -24.49 38.97 -26.98
CA SER A 162 -24.73 39.72 -25.74
C SER A 162 -24.25 39.01 -24.47
N VAL A 163 -23.73 37.79 -24.56
CA VAL A 163 -23.15 37.03 -23.44
C VAL A 163 -21.78 36.50 -23.83
N ASP A 164 -20.74 36.82 -23.06
CA ASP A 164 -19.35 36.58 -23.46
C ASP A 164 -18.93 35.13 -23.26
N LEU A 165 -19.13 34.55 -22.06
CA LEU A 165 -18.67 33.20 -21.72
C LEU A 165 -19.50 32.54 -20.60
N GLY A 166 -19.34 31.23 -20.42
CA GLY A 166 -19.92 30.46 -19.32
C GLY A 166 -18.99 30.30 -18.11
N ALA A 167 -19.54 30.21 -16.91
CA ALA A 167 -18.79 29.81 -15.71
C ALA A 167 -19.66 29.00 -14.73
N PRO A 168 -19.07 28.26 -13.77
CA PRO A 168 -19.83 27.41 -12.86
C PRO A 168 -20.88 28.19 -12.05
N GLY A 169 -22.14 27.80 -12.17
CA GLY A 169 -23.27 28.48 -11.52
C GLY A 169 -24.32 27.55 -10.92
N VAL A 170 -24.11 26.23 -10.91
CA VAL A 170 -25.03 25.23 -10.34
C VAL A 170 -24.36 24.51 -9.17
N SER A 171 -25.08 24.41 -8.04
CA SER A 171 -24.62 23.78 -6.80
C SER A 171 -23.29 24.36 -6.28
N ILE A 172 -23.16 25.68 -6.34
CA ILE A 172 -21.93 26.37 -5.91
C ILE A 172 -21.99 26.56 -4.41
N LEU A 173 -21.12 25.86 -3.67
CA LEU A 173 -20.94 26.03 -2.23
C LEU A 173 -20.10 27.29 -1.96
N SER A 174 -20.60 28.17 -1.09
CA SER A 174 -19.86 29.38 -0.68
C SER A 174 -20.24 29.85 0.74
N THR A 175 -19.63 30.94 1.20
CA THR A 175 -19.89 31.56 2.51
C THR A 175 -21.27 32.20 2.59
N VAL A 176 -21.94 32.08 3.73
CA VAL A 176 -23.15 32.86 4.06
C VAL A 176 -22.99 33.49 5.45
N PRO A 177 -23.77 34.52 5.82
CA PRO A 177 -23.66 35.19 7.12
C PRO A 177 -23.78 34.22 8.30
N GLY A 178 -23.16 34.59 9.43
CA GLY A 178 -23.21 33.80 10.67
C GLY A 178 -22.29 32.57 10.68
N ASP A 179 -21.08 32.71 10.12
CA ASP A 179 -20.07 31.65 10.01
C ASP A 179 -20.57 30.40 9.24
N GLY A 180 -21.53 30.58 8.33
CA GLY A 180 -22.19 29.51 7.61
C GLY A 180 -21.65 29.30 6.19
N TYR A 181 -22.05 28.17 5.60
CA TYR A 181 -21.83 27.84 4.19
C TYR A 181 -23.09 27.24 3.61
N ASP A 182 -23.43 27.59 2.38
CA ASP A 182 -24.61 27.04 1.68
C ASP A 182 -24.34 26.94 0.16
N SER A 183 -25.17 26.17 -0.55
CA SER A 183 -25.03 25.91 -1.99
C SER A 183 -26.12 26.59 -2.80
N TYR A 184 -25.76 27.59 -3.61
CA TYR A 184 -26.71 28.34 -4.45
C TYR A 184 -26.58 28.02 -5.94
N ASN A 185 -27.63 28.39 -6.68
CA ASN A 185 -27.72 28.27 -8.14
C ASN A 185 -28.02 29.65 -8.74
N GLY A 186 -27.28 30.03 -9.79
CA GLY A 186 -27.56 31.25 -10.53
C GLY A 186 -26.39 31.72 -11.40
N THR A 187 -26.68 32.55 -12.40
CA THR A 187 -25.66 33.39 -13.07
C THR A 187 -24.98 34.34 -12.08
N SER A 188 -25.63 34.66 -10.96
CA SER A 188 -25.03 35.30 -9.79
C SER A 188 -23.89 34.52 -9.14
N MET A 189 -23.82 33.19 -9.30
CA MET A 189 -22.72 32.37 -8.80
C MET A 189 -21.63 32.17 -9.87
N ALA A 190 -22.00 32.22 -11.16
CA ALA A 190 -21.05 32.21 -12.27
C ALA A 190 -20.22 33.50 -12.36
N THR A 191 -20.87 34.65 -12.20
CA THR A 191 -20.26 35.99 -12.21
C THR A 191 -19.04 36.12 -11.27
N PRO A 192 -19.13 35.76 -9.97
CA PRO A 192 -18.00 35.86 -9.05
C PRO A 192 -16.85 34.89 -9.35
N HIS A 193 -17.06 33.77 -10.04
CA HIS A 193 -15.95 32.94 -10.50
C HIS A 193 -15.08 33.71 -11.51
N VAL A 194 -15.71 34.41 -12.45
CA VAL A 194 -15.01 35.21 -13.47
C VAL A 194 -14.38 36.46 -12.84
N SER A 195 -15.08 37.13 -11.91
CA SER A 195 -14.50 38.26 -11.17
C SER A 195 -13.28 37.84 -10.34
N GLY A 196 -13.31 36.66 -9.71
CA GLY A 196 -12.18 36.10 -8.99
C GLY A 196 -11.00 35.75 -9.91
N ALA A 197 -11.27 35.23 -11.11
CA ALA A 197 -10.23 34.99 -12.11
C ALA A 197 -9.59 36.28 -12.61
N ALA A 198 -10.39 37.31 -12.89
CA ALA A 198 -9.90 38.64 -13.22
C ALA A 198 -9.01 39.22 -12.10
N ALA A 199 -9.42 39.05 -10.83
CA ALA A 199 -8.66 39.53 -9.69
C ALA A 199 -7.32 38.79 -9.53
N LEU A 200 -7.29 37.48 -9.78
CA LEU A 200 -6.05 36.69 -9.76
C LEU A 200 -5.08 37.16 -10.86
N LEU A 201 -5.57 37.37 -12.09
CA LEU A 201 -4.75 37.88 -13.19
C LEU A 201 -4.19 39.28 -12.91
N LYS A 202 -4.99 40.18 -12.33
CA LYS A 202 -4.54 41.51 -11.89
C LYS A 202 -3.50 41.42 -10.77
N GLY A 203 -3.65 40.45 -9.85
CA GLY A 203 -2.65 40.17 -8.82
C GLY A 203 -1.33 39.65 -9.39
N TYR A 204 -1.39 38.89 -10.49
CA TYR A 204 -0.21 38.39 -11.21
C TYR A 204 0.47 39.48 -12.04
N ASN A 205 -0.30 40.27 -12.79
CA ASN A 205 0.18 41.42 -13.57
C ASN A 205 -0.70 42.66 -13.29
N PRO A 206 -0.28 43.55 -12.37
CA PRO A 206 -1.05 44.74 -11.97
C PRO A 206 -1.27 45.77 -13.08
N ASN A 207 -0.51 45.70 -14.17
CA ASN A 207 -0.57 46.68 -15.26
C ASN A 207 -1.65 46.38 -16.30
N LEU A 208 -2.31 45.22 -16.22
CA LEU A 208 -3.36 44.84 -17.16
C LEU A 208 -4.53 45.83 -17.10
N SER A 209 -4.91 46.35 -18.26
CA SER A 209 -6.15 47.10 -18.44
C SER A 209 -7.38 46.20 -18.28
N ALA A 210 -8.55 46.80 -18.03
CA ALA A 210 -9.83 46.10 -17.97
C ALA A 210 -10.14 45.38 -19.29
N LEU A 211 -9.78 45.98 -20.42
CA LEU A 211 -10.00 45.37 -21.74
C LEU A 211 -9.03 44.21 -21.99
N GLU A 212 -7.76 44.34 -21.63
CA GLU A 212 -6.81 43.20 -21.70
C GLU A 212 -7.25 42.05 -20.78
N LEU A 213 -7.73 42.35 -19.57
CA LEU A 213 -8.31 41.33 -18.68
C LEU A 213 -9.51 40.63 -19.31
N LYS A 214 -10.46 41.40 -19.88
CA LYS A 214 -11.63 40.85 -20.55
C LYS A 214 -11.21 39.94 -21.71
N SER A 215 -10.32 40.42 -22.59
CA SER A 215 -9.80 39.65 -23.72
C SER A 215 -9.15 38.37 -23.26
N MET A 216 -8.19 38.42 -22.32
CA MET A 216 -7.52 37.21 -21.84
C MET A 216 -8.50 36.18 -21.26
N LEU A 217 -9.51 36.61 -20.49
CA LEU A 217 -10.51 35.69 -19.93
C LEU A 217 -11.42 35.08 -21.01
N MET A 218 -11.74 35.83 -22.07
CA MET A 218 -12.52 35.33 -23.20
C MET A 218 -11.71 34.38 -24.09
N GLU A 219 -10.42 34.64 -24.24
CA GLU A 219 -9.51 33.90 -25.12
C GLU A 219 -8.98 32.61 -24.50
N SER A 220 -8.98 32.53 -23.19
CA SER A 220 -8.46 31.40 -22.41
C SER A 220 -9.51 30.35 -22.05
N VAL A 221 -10.75 30.50 -22.50
CA VAL A 221 -11.84 29.56 -22.19
C VAL A 221 -11.50 28.15 -22.65
N ASP A 222 -12.09 27.15 -21.99
CA ASP A 222 -12.23 25.83 -22.58
C ASP A 222 -13.47 25.83 -23.48
N PRO A 223 -13.35 25.53 -24.78
CA PRO A 223 -14.51 25.33 -25.63
C PRO A 223 -15.36 24.18 -25.10
N VAL A 224 -16.66 24.40 -24.97
CA VAL A 224 -17.61 23.36 -24.54
C VAL A 224 -18.85 23.41 -25.41
N ASP A 225 -19.30 22.24 -25.90
CA ASP A 225 -20.42 22.13 -26.84
C ASP A 225 -21.69 22.85 -26.39
N SER A 226 -21.91 22.94 -25.08
CA SER A 226 -23.09 23.58 -24.52
C SER A 226 -23.10 25.11 -24.64
N MET A 227 -21.94 25.73 -24.83
CA MET A 227 -21.77 27.18 -24.99
C MET A 227 -21.61 27.57 -26.47
N ASP A 228 -21.24 26.63 -27.34
CA ASP A 228 -21.10 26.89 -28.77
C ASP A 228 -22.41 27.42 -29.39
N GLY A 229 -22.30 28.50 -30.15
CA GLY A 229 -23.44 29.17 -30.77
C GLY A 229 -24.40 29.91 -29.82
N ILE A 230 -24.12 29.96 -28.51
CA ILE A 230 -24.98 30.65 -27.52
C ILE A 230 -24.24 31.66 -26.62
N THR A 231 -22.92 31.74 -26.71
CA THR A 231 -22.08 32.81 -26.15
C THR A 231 -21.04 33.25 -27.18
N VAL A 232 -20.42 34.42 -27.01
CA VAL A 232 -19.40 34.96 -27.94
C VAL A 232 -18.21 34.01 -28.07
N THR A 233 -17.75 33.45 -26.96
CA THR A 233 -16.56 32.60 -26.91
C THR A 233 -16.84 31.13 -27.23
N GLY A 234 -18.09 30.68 -27.10
CA GLY A 234 -18.42 29.26 -27.20
C GLY A 234 -17.81 28.40 -26.08
N GLY A 235 -17.35 29.01 -24.99
CA GLY A 235 -16.57 28.31 -23.97
C GLY A 235 -16.88 28.69 -22.53
N ARG A 236 -16.29 27.90 -21.62
CA ARG A 236 -16.34 28.08 -20.17
C ARG A 236 -14.99 28.63 -19.66
N LEU A 237 -15.03 29.53 -18.68
CA LEU A 237 -13.86 30.03 -17.95
C LEU A 237 -12.82 28.93 -17.63
N ASN A 238 -11.54 29.19 -17.97
CA ASN A 238 -10.39 28.41 -17.50
C ASN A 238 -9.27 29.34 -17.01
N ILE A 239 -9.08 29.40 -15.70
CA ILE A 239 -8.10 30.29 -15.07
C ILE A 239 -6.65 29.87 -15.30
N ASN A 240 -6.38 28.57 -15.50
CA ASN A 240 -5.03 28.07 -15.74
C ASN A 240 -4.53 28.50 -17.12
N ASN A 241 -5.37 28.42 -18.15
CA ASN A 241 -5.05 28.91 -19.48
C ASN A 241 -4.81 30.44 -19.43
N ALA A 242 -5.64 31.18 -18.71
CA ALA A 242 -5.48 32.62 -18.55
C ALA A 242 -4.13 32.99 -17.89
N LEU A 243 -3.73 32.25 -16.86
CA LEU A 243 -2.44 32.45 -16.17
C LEU A 243 -1.23 32.12 -17.05
N LYS A 244 -1.32 31.09 -17.90
CA LYS A 244 -0.28 30.77 -18.88
C LYS A 244 -0.09 31.91 -19.89
N MET A 245 -1.20 32.46 -20.42
CA MET A 245 -1.17 33.62 -21.31
C MET A 245 -0.55 34.85 -20.63
N ALA A 246 -0.82 35.06 -19.34
CA ALA A 246 -0.21 36.15 -18.58
C ALA A 246 1.29 35.95 -18.27
N GLY A 247 1.84 34.75 -18.50
CA GLY A 247 3.13 34.28 -17.99
C GLY A 247 4.40 34.66 -18.76
N THR A 248 4.32 35.10 -20.02
CA THR A 248 5.53 35.35 -20.85
C THR A 248 5.46 36.69 -21.57
N PRO A 249 6.32 37.69 -21.29
CA PRO A 249 6.29 38.97 -22.00
C PRO A 249 6.62 38.81 -23.49
N TRP A 250 5.74 39.31 -24.38
CA TRP A 250 5.93 39.26 -25.83
C TRP A 250 7.09 40.13 -26.32
N ILE A 251 7.61 41.01 -25.48
CA ILE A 251 8.79 41.82 -25.74
C ILE A 251 9.79 41.69 -24.60
N THR A 252 11.03 41.36 -24.91
CA THR A 252 12.15 41.39 -23.97
C THR A 252 13.29 42.23 -24.54
N VAL A 253 14.01 42.94 -23.67
CA VAL A 253 15.22 43.70 -24.03
C VAL A 253 16.39 43.09 -23.28
N GLU A 254 17.43 42.70 -24.01
CA GLU A 254 18.66 42.10 -23.49
C GLU A 254 19.83 43.08 -23.70
N GLY A 255 20.62 43.29 -22.65
CA GLY A 255 21.76 44.21 -22.66
C GLY A 255 21.91 44.97 -21.34
N GLU A 256 22.84 45.92 -21.28
CA GLU A 256 23.00 46.80 -20.13
C GLU A 256 21.93 47.92 -20.15
N PHE A 257 21.00 47.87 -19.19
CA PHE A 257 19.90 48.84 -19.05
C PHE A 257 20.34 50.23 -18.54
N SER A 258 21.61 50.38 -18.14
CA SER A 258 22.19 51.64 -17.70
C SER A 258 23.70 51.61 -17.86
N GLY A 259 24.31 52.69 -18.34
CA GLY A 259 25.76 52.77 -18.51
C GLY A 259 26.20 54.13 -19.08
N GLU A 260 27.51 54.34 -19.16
CA GLU A 260 28.09 55.54 -19.79
C GLU A 260 28.60 55.18 -21.20
N ILE A 261 28.15 55.93 -22.21
CA ILE A 261 28.64 55.80 -23.58
C ILE A 261 29.72 56.88 -23.80
N ALA A 262 30.97 56.46 -24.03
CA ALA A 262 32.07 57.37 -24.29
C ALA A 262 31.85 58.18 -25.59
N PRO A 263 32.44 59.39 -25.75
CA PRO A 263 32.32 60.18 -26.97
C PRO A 263 32.72 59.39 -28.23
N GLY A 264 31.78 59.24 -29.17
CA GLY A 264 31.96 58.47 -30.41
C GLY A 264 31.77 56.95 -30.28
N GLY A 265 31.39 56.46 -29.09
CA GLY A 265 31.06 55.05 -28.86
C GLY A 265 29.58 54.74 -29.13
N SER A 266 29.25 53.44 -29.08
CA SER A 266 27.89 52.91 -29.19
C SER A 266 27.73 51.70 -28.28
N VAL A 267 26.50 51.46 -27.81
CA VAL A 267 26.08 50.23 -27.13
C VAL A 267 25.01 49.54 -27.97
N GLU A 268 25.06 48.22 -28.06
CA GLU A 268 24.03 47.42 -28.74
C GLU A 268 23.10 46.80 -27.70
N LEU A 269 21.79 46.97 -27.91
CA LEU A 269 20.73 46.31 -27.15
C LEU A 269 20.00 45.34 -28.08
N THR A 270 19.71 44.14 -27.60
CA THR A 270 18.93 43.15 -28.36
C THR A 270 17.48 43.21 -27.90
N VAL A 271 16.56 43.58 -28.78
CA VAL A 271 15.11 43.50 -28.51
C VAL A 271 14.58 42.22 -29.14
N ARG A 272 13.98 41.35 -28.35
CA ARG A 272 13.30 40.13 -28.83
C ARG A 272 11.80 40.31 -28.75
N LEU A 273 11.11 39.86 -29.79
CA LEU A 273 9.66 39.76 -29.83
C LEU A 273 9.29 38.27 -29.85
N ASN A 274 8.54 37.81 -28.86
CA ASN A 274 8.11 36.43 -28.71
C ASN A 274 6.60 36.37 -28.91
N ALA A 275 6.14 35.60 -29.91
CA ALA A 275 4.72 35.43 -30.22
C ALA A 275 4.15 34.01 -30.09
N PRO A 276 4.80 33.00 -29.46
CA PRO A 276 4.36 31.60 -29.62
C PRO A 276 2.99 31.29 -28.98
N GLU A 277 2.51 32.14 -28.07
CA GLU A 277 1.26 31.92 -27.31
C GLU A 277 0.31 33.13 -27.34
N TYR A 278 0.57 34.11 -28.21
CA TYR A 278 -0.24 35.33 -28.32
C TYR A 278 -1.30 35.16 -29.41
N LEU A 279 -2.53 35.64 -29.14
CA LEU A 279 -3.62 35.62 -30.11
C LEU A 279 -3.38 36.57 -31.29
N LEU A 280 -4.16 36.40 -32.35
CA LEU A 280 -4.13 37.23 -33.54
C LEU A 280 -4.46 38.69 -33.22
N GLY A 281 -3.63 39.62 -33.65
CA GLY A 281 -3.84 41.04 -33.43
C GLY A 281 -2.55 41.86 -33.42
N ASP A 282 -2.71 43.15 -33.23
CA ASP A 282 -1.61 44.10 -33.11
C ASP A 282 -1.34 44.36 -31.62
N TYR A 283 -0.14 44.05 -31.17
CA TYR A 283 0.32 44.35 -29.82
C TYR A 283 1.26 45.53 -29.86
N THR A 284 1.03 46.54 -29.03
CA THR A 284 1.83 47.77 -29.00
C THR A 284 2.56 47.92 -27.68
N ALA A 285 3.83 48.29 -27.72
CA ALA A 285 4.64 48.67 -26.56
C ALA A 285 5.47 49.91 -26.87
N GLU A 286 6.04 50.52 -25.83
CA GLU A 286 6.97 51.65 -25.96
C GLU A 286 8.25 51.35 -25.18
N ILE A 287 9.40 51.51 -25.82
CA ILE A 287 10.71 51.49 -25.15
C ILE A 287 11.06 52.94 -24.82
N ASN A 288 11.15 53.22 -23.52
CA ASN A 288 11.48 54.53 -22.98
C ASN A 288 12.98 54.63 -22.71
N VAL A 289 13.65 55.63 -23.29
CA VAL A 289 15.09 55.88 -23.12
C VAL A 289 15.28 57.25 -22.48
N ASP A 290 15.70 57.25 -21.22
CA ASP A 290 16.04 58.46 -20.47
C ASP A 290 17.55 58.74 -20.54
N SER A 291 17.93 60.00 -20.73
CA SER A 291 19.33 60.42 -20.80
C SER A 291 19.57 61.78 -20.14
N ASN A 292 20.84 62.10 -19.89
CA ASN A 292 21.26 63.42 -19.41
C ASN A 292 21.53 64.42 -20.56
N ASP A 293 21.10 64.12 -21.80
CA ASP A 293 21.12 65.08 -22.90
C ASP A 293 20.17 66.24 -22.57
N PRO A 294 20.67 67.49 -22.44
CA PRO A 294 19.84 68.64 -22.11
C PRO A 294 18.85 69.02 -23.21
N VAL A 295 18.97 68.46 -24.42
CA VAL A 295 18.09 68.73 -25.56
C VAL A 295 17.03 67.63 -25.72
N ASN A 296 17.42 66.35 -25.59
CA ASN A 296 16.51 65.20 -25.71
C ASN A 296 16.67 64.25 -24.49
N PRO A 297 16.21 64.67 -23.30
CA PRO A 297 16.39 63.89 -22.08
C PRO A 297 15.52 62.62 -22.02
N HIS A 298 14.51 62.52 -22.89
CA HIS A 298 13.61 61.38 -22.96
C HIS A 298 13.27 61.09 -24.42
N GLN A 299 13.38 59.83 -24.82
CA GLN A 299 13.05 59.36 -26.15
C GLN A 299 12.18 58.11 -26.05
N VAL A 300 11.04 58.12 -26.75
CA VAL A 300 10.13 56.98 -26.82
C VAL A 300 10.32 56.28 -28.18
N VAL A 301 10.45 54.96 -28.15
CA VAL A 301 10.50 54.10 -29.35
C VAL A 301 9.26 53.20 -29.35
N PRO A 302 8.27 53.44 -30.23
CA PRO A 302 7.10 52.58 -30.33
C PRO A 302 7.47 51.23 -30.97
N VAL A 303 6.91 50.15 -30.44
CA VAL A 303 7.07 48.78 -30.93
C VAL A 303 5.69 48.22 -31.24
N VAL A 304 5.52 47.66 -32.43
CA VAL A 304 4.29 46.98 -32.85
C VAL A 304 4.63 45.55 -33.24
N LEU A 305 4.01 44.58 -32.58
CA LEU A 305 4.03 43.17 -32.96
C LEU A 305 2.71 42.83 -33.66
N HIS A 306 2.78 42.50 -34.94
CA HIS A 306 1.64 42.00 -35.70
C HIS A 306 1.61 40.47 -35.61
N VAL A 307 0.65 39.92 -34.85
CA VAL A 307 0.39 38.49 -34.79
C VAL A 307 -0.73 38.18 -35.80
N ILE A 308 -0.36 37.62 -36.94
CA ILE A 308 -1.29 37.28 -38.04
C ILE A 308 -1.55 35.78 -38.09
N MET A 309 -2.65 35.35 -38.72
CA MET A 309 -2.88 33.92 -38.97
C MET A 309 -1.77 33.41 -39.87
N GLY A 310 -0.86 32.63 -39.29
CA GLY A 310 0.04 31.82 -40.09
C GLY A 310 -0.79 30.75 -40.82
N THR A 311 -0.38 30.42 -42.04
CA THR A 311 -0.89 29.25 -42.76
C THR A 311 -0.82 28.06 -41.81
N ARG A 312 -1.94 27.39 -41.52
CA ARG A 312 -1.95 26.18 -40.71
C ARG A 312 -1.79 24.94 -41.59
N TYR A 313 -1.09 23.96 -41.07
CA TYR A 313 -0.90 22.67 -41.69
C TYR A 313 -1.31 21.58 -40.72
N SER A 314 -2.13 20.66 -41.21
CA SER A 314 -2.60 19.52 -40.43
C SER A 314 -1.46 18.52 -40.23
N LEU A 315 -1.22 18.13 -38.98
CA LEU A 315 -0.41 16.98 -38.61
C LEU A 315 -1.34 15.87 -38.14
N SER A 316 -1.28 14.72 -38.80
CA SER A 316 -2.00 13.51 -38.39
C SER A 316 -1.03 12.45 -37.90
N VAL A 317 -1.34 11.84 -36.76
CA VAL A 317 -0.59 10.70 -36.24
C VAL A 317 -1.43 9.43 -36.44
N ALA A 318 -0.81 8.41 -37.00
CA ALA A 318 -1.37 7.07 -37.06
C ALA A 318 -0.60 6.15 -36.10
N LYS A 319 -1.28 5.16 -35.54
CA LYS A 319 -0.66 4.04 -34.83
C LYS A 319 -0.73 2.78 -35.69
N SER A 320 0.33 1.99 -35.68
CA SER A 320 0.39 0.69 -36.36
C SER A 320 1.18 -0.33 -35.54
N GLY A 321 1.25 -1.57 -36.03
CA GLY A 321 1.99 -2.66 -35.40
C GLY A 321 1.08 -3.63 -34.64
N THR A 322 1.69 -4.55 -33.91
CA THR A 322 0.97 -5.60 -33.17
C THR A 322 0.62 -5.20 -31.74
N GLY A 323 1.37 -4.26 -31.15
CA GLY A 323 1.17 -3.72 -29.82
C GLY A 323 0.37 -2.41 -29.82
N ASP A 324 0.28 -1.77 -28.65
CA ASP A 324 -0.43 -0.51 -28.46
C ASP A 324 0.43 0.52 -27.71
N GLY A 325 0.00 1.77 -27.72
CA GLY A 325 0.66 2.90 -27.08
C GLY A 325 -0.07 4.21 -27.37
N THR A 326 0.42 5.29 -26.79
CA THR A 326 -0.07 6.65 -27.02
C THR A 326 1.01 7.49 -27.69
N VAL A 327 0.60 8.55 -28.39
CA VAL A 327 1.53 9.55 -28.94
C VAL A 327 1.02 10.92 -28.55
N THR A 328 1.84 11.70 -27.86
CA THR A 328 1.53 13.08 -27.47
C THR A 328 2.40 14.09 -28.22
N SER A 329 1.94 15.33 -28.38
CA SER A 329 2.74 16.41 -28.98
C SER A 329 3.14 17.52 -28.00
N SER A 330 4.25 18.20 -28.32
CA SER A 330 4.64 19.51 -27.78
C SER A 330 4.98 20.46 -28.95
N PRO A 331 4.27 21.59 -29.15
CA PRO A 331 3.13 22.08 -28.38
C PRO A 331 1.95 21.10 -28.29
N ALA A 332 1.18 21.19 -27.20
CA ALA A 332 0.05 20.28 -26.95
C ALA A 332 -1.03 20.42 -28.04
N GLY A 333 -1.65 19.30 -28.42
CA GLY A 333 -2.72 19.26 -29.40
C GLY A 333 -2.98 17.85 -29.95
N ILE A 334 -1.96 17.01 -30.02
CA ILE A 334 -2.13 15.57 -30.32
C ILE A 334 -1.99 14.78 -29.02
N ASP A 335 -2.99 13.94 -28.73
CA ASP A 335 -2.96 12.87 -27.72
C ASP A 335 -3.63 11.63 -28.31
N CYS A 336 -2.85 10.92 -29.13
CA CYS A 336 -3.31 9.87 -30.02
C CYS A 336 -3.65 8.58 -29.26
N GLY A 337 -4.78 8.69 -28.58
CA GLY A 337 -5.64 7.71 -27.92
C GLY A 337 -7.10 8.21 -27.96
N SER A 338 -7.32 9.53 -27.96
CA SER A 338 -8.61 10.19 -28.20
C SER A 338 -8.59 11.19 -29.36
N ASP A 339 -7.46 11.89 -29.57
CA ASP A 339 -7.28 12.85 -30.67
C ASP A 339 -5.92 12.68 -31.35
N CYS A 340 -5.95 12.41 -32.65
CA CYS A 340 -4.76 12.10 -33.45
C CYS A 340 -4.50 13.12 -34.57
N VAL A 341 -5.25 14.22 -34.65
CA VAL A 341 -5.14 15.19 -35.75
C VAL A 341 -5.21 16.61 -35.21
N GLU A 342 -4.21 17.44 -35.49
CA GLU A 342 -4.17 18.83 -35.05
C GLU A 342 -3.59 19.75 -36.13
N ASP A 343 -4.06 21.00 -36.18
CA ASP A 343 -3.62 22.03 -37.11
C ASP A 343 -2.60 22.99 -36.47
N PHE A 344 -1.32 22.76 -36.78
CA PHE A 344 -0.21 23.59 -36.31
C PHE A 344 0.10 24.73 -37.29
N VAL A 345 0.64 25.83 -36.76
CA VAL A 345 1.03 26.98 -37.56
C VAL A 345 2.27 26.67 -38.40
N ALA A 346 2.36 27.25 -39.60
CA ALA A 346 3.52 27.08 -40.47
C ALA A 346 4.83 27.49 -39.77
N GLY A 347 5.84 26.63 -39.79
CA GLY A 347 7.13 26.81 -39.14
C GLY A 347 7.18 26.37 -37.67
N THR A 348 6.08 25.88 -37.09
CA THR A 348 6.11 25.27 -35.76
C THR A 348 6.90 23.96 -35.80
N GLU A 349 7.87 23.81 -34.89
CA GLU A 349 8.49 22.52 -34.60
C GLU A 349 7.63 21.77 -33.58
N VAL A 350 7.05 20.64 -34.01
CA VAL A 350 6.22 19.78 -33.16
C VAL A 350 7.04 18.55 -32.76
N LEU A 351 7.26 18.38 -31.46
CA LEU A 351 7.85 17.16 -30.90
C LEU A 351 6.75 16.15 -30.59
N LEU A 352 6.75 15.01 -31.27
CA LEU A 352 5.90 13.88 -30.96
C LEU A 352 6.65 12.89 -30.06
N THR A 353 6.02 12.43 -28.98
CA THR A 353 6.57 11.43 -28.07
C THR A 353 5.66 10.22 -28.04
N ALA A 354 6.17 9.04 -28.43
CA ALA A 354 5.48 7.77 -28.36
C ALA A 354 5.74 7.09 -27.02
N THR A 355 4.67 6.67 -26.35
CA THR A 355 4.71 5.93 -25.08
C THR A 355 4.04 4.58 -25.28
N PRO A 356 4.78 3.46 -25.30
CA PRO A 356 4.19 2.13 -25.40
C PRO A 356 3.26 1.83 -24.22
N ALA A 357 2.15 1.12 -24.49
CA ALA A 357 1.27 0.60 -23.45
C ALA A 357 1.91 -0.62 -22.77
N SER A 358 1.37 -1.03 -21.62
CA SER A 358 1.82 -2.25 -20.94
C SER A 358 1.73 -3.47 -21.87
N GLY A 359 2.80 -4.26 -21.95
CA GLY A 359 2.90 -5.40 -22.87
C GLY A 359 3.32 -5.04 -24.30
N SER A 360 3.69 -3.79 -24.58
CA SER A 360 4.15 -3.34 -25.91
C SER A 360 5.50 -2.61 -25.83
N THR A 361 6.25 -2.63 -26.92
CA THR A 361 7.46 -1.80 -27.14
C THR A 361 7.24 -0.83 -28.28
N PHE A 362 8.00 0.26 -28.30
CA PHE A 362 8.05 1.15 -29.44
C PHE A 362 8.93 0.52 -30.54
N GLY A 363 8.35 0.29 -31.71
CA GLY A 363 9.04 -0.29 -32.86
C GLY A 363 9.78 0.77 -33.68
N SER A 364 9.04 1.65 -34.34
CA SER A 364 9.65 2.69 -35.19
C SER A 364 8.69 3.82 -35.58
N TRP A 365 9.26 4.93 -36.03
CA TRP A 365 8.56 6.00 -36.71
C TRP A 365 8.61 5.83 -38.24
N THR A 366 7.47 5.96 -38.91
CA THR A 366 7.38 6.08 -40.38
C THR A 366 6.95 7.50 -40.77
N ASN A 367 7.56 8.04 -41.82
CA ASN A 367 7.37 9.43 -42.30
C ASN A 367 7.74 10.53 -41.30
N CYS A 368 8.49 10.18 -40.25
CA CYS A 368 9.08 11.16 -39.36
C CYS A 368 10.32 11.83 -40.01
N PRO A 369 10.41 13.17 -40.03
CA PRO A 369 11.56 13.88 -40.59
C PRO A 369 12.85 13.68 -39.80
N THR A 370 12.77 13.81 -38.47
CA THR A 370 13.90 13.67 -37.56
C THR A 370 13.49 12.76 -36.39
N PRO A 371 13.56 11.43 -36.57
CA PRO A 371 13.26 10.48 -35.53
C PRO A 371 14.46 10.28 -34.58
N THR A 372 14.18 10.19 -33.28
CA THR A 372 15.15 9.87 -32.22
C THR A 372 14.49 8.94 -31.22
N GLU A 373 14.82 7.65 -31.26
CA GLU A 373 14.19 6.62 -30.41
C GLU A 373 12.64 6.71 -30.47
N ASN A 374 11.97 6.92 -29.34
CA ASN A 374 10.52 7.07 -29.23
C ASN A 374 10.02 8.50 -29.49
N GLU A 375 10.88 9.41 -29.95
CA GLU A 375 10.55 10.80 -30.26
C GLU A 375 10.66 11.09 -31.77
N CYS A 376 9.84 12.02 -32.24
CA CYS A 376 9.84 12.49 -33.62
C CYS A 376 9.59 13.99 -33.69
N THR A 377 10.57 14.76 -34.15
CA THR A 377 10.37 16.19 -34.41
C THR A 377 9.90 16.43 -35.84
N VAL A 378 8.86 17.26 -35.99
CA VAL A 378 8.23 17.61 -37.26
C VAL A 378 8.15 19.13 -37.38
N GLU A 379 8.88 19.70 -38.33
CA GLU A 379 8.65 21.09 -38.75
C GLU A 379 7.41 21.16 -39.65
N MET A 380 6.46 22.00 -39.27
CA MET A 380 5.18 22.13 -39.96
C MET A 380 5.27 23.13 -41.10
N ASP A 381 5.77 22.70 -42.25
CA ASP A 381 5.89 23.49 -43.49
C ASP A 381 4.84 23.12 -44.57
N GLN A 382 4.13 22.01 -44.35
CA GLN A 382 3.04 21.46 -45.15
C GLN A 382 2.24 20.46 -44.30
N ALA A 383 1.07 20.01 -44.78
CA ALA A 383 0.32 18.96 -44.11
C ALA A 383 1.11 17.63 -44.11
N ARG A 384 1.15 16.94 -42.97
CA ARG A 384 1.99 15.75 -42.75
C ARG A 384 1.21 14.64 -42.06
N GLN A 385 1.62 13.40 -42.33
CA GLN A 385 1.15 12.22 -41.63
C GLN A 385 2.34 11.42 -41.13
N VAL A 386 2.41 11.19 -39.83
CA VAL A 386 3.47 10.41 -39.17
C VAL A 386 2.84 9.15 -38.57
N THR A 387 3.55 8.02 -38.59
CA THR A 387 3.05 6.77 -38.01
C THR A 387 4.00 6.26 -36.93
N ALA A 388 3.49 6.06 -35.72
CA ALA A 388 4.16 5.33 -34.65
C ALA A 388 3.81 3.85 -34.75
N THR A 389 4.81 2.98 -34.81
CA THR A 389 4.61 1.53 -34.75
C THR A 389 4.90 1.02 -33.35
N PHE A 390 3.96 0.30 -32.76
CA PHE A 390 4.12 -0.41 -31.49
C PHE A 390 4.05 -1.92 -31.74
N ASP A 391 4.97 -2.67 -31.15
CA ASP A 391 5.01 -4.13 -31.28
C ASP A 391 4.66 -4.76 -29.93
N LEU A 392 3.91 -5.87 -29.92
CA LEU A 392 3.72 -6.62 -28.68
C LEU A 392 5.07 -7.14 -28.21
N ILE A 393 5.31 -7.07 -26.91
CA ILE A 393 6.41 -7.78 -26.29
C ILE A 393 6.09 -9.28 -26.45
N PRO A 394 6.92 -10.06 -27.17
CA PRO A 394 6.73 -11.50 -27.26
C PRO A 394 6.72 -12.13 -25.86
N PRO A 395 5.89 -13.15 -25.61
CA PRO A 395 5.70 -13.69 -24.26
C PRO A 395 7.02 -14.25 -23.69
N PRO A 396 7.18 -14.26 -22.35
CA PRO A 396 8.31 -14.94 -21.72
C PRO A 396 8.26 -16.45 -22.01
N VAL A 397 9.43 -17.09 -22.04
CA VAL A 397 9.56 -18.53 -22.27
C VAL A 397 10.41 -19.13 -21.16
N LEU A 398 9.80 -19.93 -20.30
CA LEU A 398 10.48 -20.62 -19.21
C LEU A 398 11.22 -21.84 -19.75
N ARG A 399 12.52 -21.90 -19.51
CA ARG A 399 13.33 -23.12 -19.64
C ARG A 399 14.02 -23.42 -18.31
N VAL A 400 13.93 -24.67 -17.88
CA VAL A 400 14.67 -25.19 -16.72
C VAL A 400 15.73 -26.15 -17.24
N ASP A 401 16.98 -26.02 -16.78
CA ASP A 401 18.04 -26.92 -17.24
C ASP A 401 17.93 -28.30 -16.55
N PRO A 402 17.66 -29.39 -17.30
CA PRO A 402 17.32 -30.69 -16.72
C PRO A 402 18.53 -31.47 -16.17
N THR A 403 19.75 -30.95 -16.32
CA THR A 403 20.99 -31.61 -15.86
C THR A 403 21.35 -31.32 -14.40
N GLU A 404 20.59 -30.46 -13.72
CA GLU A 404 20.97 -29.95 -12.40
C GLU A 404 20.44 -30.75 -11.20
N MET A 405 19.57 -31.76 -11.36
CA MET A 405 19.17 -32.59 -10.19
C MET A 405 18.97 -34.08 -10.48
N PRO A 406 19.94 -34.91 -10.07
CA PRO A 406 19.69 -36.31 -9.75
C PRO A 406 20.02 -36.58 -8.26
N HIS A 407 19.03 -37.08 -7.52
CA HIS A 407 19.16 -37.89 -6.29
C HIS A 407 20.35 -37.59 -5.34
N VAL A 408 20.07 -36.96 -4.20
CA VAL A 408 21.07 -36.71 -3.14
C VAL A 408 21.15 -37.90 -2.20
N THR A 409 22.34 -38.24 -1.70
CA THR A 409 22.52 -39.21 -0.61
C THR A 409 23.32 -38.58 0.51
N LEU A 410 22.77 -38.58 1.73
CA LEU A 410 23.32 -37.94 2.91
C LEU A 410 23.35 -38.92 4.10
N ALA A 411 24.23 -38.69 5.06
CA ALA A 411 24.12 -39.31 6.38
C ALA A 411 23.03 -38.59 7.22
N PRO A 412 22.49 -39.22 8.27
CA PRO A 412 21.62 -38.53 9.22
C PRO A 412 22.27 -37.26 9.77
N ASP A 413 21.47 -36.20 9.96
CA ASP A 413 21.84 -34.85 10.40
C ASP A 413 22.75 -34.06 9.45
N GLU A 414 22.87 -34.44 8.17
CA GLU A 414 23.59 -33.67 7.15
C GLU A 414 22.66 -32.76 6.32
N THR A 415 23.17 -31.58 5.96
CA THR A 415 22.50 -30.63 5.05
C THR A 415 23.35 -30.40 3.81
N THR A 416 22.73 -30.31 2.63
CA THR A 416 23.41 -29.88 1.40
C THR A 416 22.51 -29.01 0.53
N THR A 417 23.10 -28.15 -0.30
CA THR A 417 22.38 -27.24 -1.20
C THR A 417 22.83 -27.45 -2.64
N GLN A 418 21.86 -27.53 -3.55
CA GLN A 418 22.08 -27.52 -5.00
C GLN A 418 21.44 -26.27 -5.62
N THR A 419 21.79 -25.96 -6.86
CA THR A 419 21.23 -24.82 -7.60
C THR A 419 20.34 -25.32 -8.73
N LEU A 420 19.16 -24.71 -8.86
CA LEU A 420 18.24 -24.86 -9.96
C LEU A 420 18.20 -23.57 -10.77
N THR A 421 18.61 -23.63 -12.03
CA THR A 421 18.66 -22.45 -12.91
C THR A 421 17.41 -22.31 -13.75
N LEU A 422 16.69 -21.20 -13.59
CA LEU A 422 15.54 -20.83 -14.41
C LEU A 422 16.00 -19.83 -15.47
N HIS A 423 15.77 -20.15 -16.75
CA HIS A 423 16.10 -19.30 -17.89
C HIS A 423 14.82 -18.70 -18.47
N ASN A 424 14.89 -17.42 -18.84
CA ASN A 424 13.89 -16.78 -19.68
C ASN A 424 14.41 -16.66 -21.10
N ASP A 425 14.05 -17.59 -21.97
CA ASP A 425 14.44 -17.56 -23.38
C ASP A 425 13.60 -16.58 -24.22
N GLY A 426 12.56 -15.99 -23.63
CA GLY A 426 11.64 -15.06 -24.28
C GLY A 426 12.01 -13.59 -24.11
N ASP A 427 11.23 -12.73 -24.77
CA ASP A 427 11.47 -11.28 -24.84
C ASP A 427 10.70 -10.48 -23.76
N GLY A 428 9.75 -11.11 -23.07
CA GLY A 428 8.99 -10.55 -21.95
C GLY A 428 9.57 -10.92 -20.58
N VAL A 429 9.24 -10.19 -19.52
CA VAL A 429 9.70 -10.53 -18.15
C VAL A 429 8.98 -11.79 -17.66
N LEU A 430 9.76 -12.81 -17.31
CA LEU A 430 9.26 -14.05 -16.73
C LEU A 430 9.09 -13.87 -15.22
N ARG A 431 7.90 -14.17 -14.70
CA ARG A 431 7.59 -14.21 -13.27
C ARG A 431 7.26 -15.65 -12.92
N ALA A 432 7.99 -16.22 -11.96
CA ALA A 432 7.77 -17.59 -11.54
C ALA A 432 7.68 -17.72 -10.01
N THR A 433 6.79 -18.59 -9.56
CA THR A 433 6.63 -18.99 -8.15
C THR A 433 6.95 -20.47 -8.04
N LEU A 434 7.80 -20.82 -7.09
CA LEU A 434 8.24 -22.19 -6.83
C LEU A 434 7.59 -22.73 -5.55
N SER A 435 7.20 -23.99 -5.60
CA SER A 435 6.62 -24.72 -4.46
C SER A 435 7.11 -26.17 -4.45
N ILE A 436 6.95 -26.86 -3.33
CA ILE A 436 7.33 -28.27 -3.14
C ILE A 436 6.06 -29.10 -2.95
N ASP A 437 5.93 -30.18 -3.72
CA ASP A 437 4.92 -31.22 -3.55
C ASP A 437 5.59 -32.51 -3.08
N ALA A 438 5.45 -32.87 -1.80
CA ALA A 438 6.16 -33.99 -1.20
C ALA A 438 5.45 -35.33 -1.43
N HIS A 439 6.15 -36.29 -2.03
CA HIS A 439 5.69 -37.66 -2.26
C HIS A 439 6.12 -38.55 -1.09
N SER A 440 5.16 -39.12 -0.37
CA SER A 440 5.49 -40.15 0.63
C SER A 440 5.95 -41.44 -0.05
N SER A 441 7.21 -41.78 0.12
CA SER A 441 7.84 -43.02 -0.35
C SER A 441 7.43 -44.22 0.54
N GLY A 442 6.24 -44.77 0.29
CA GLY A 442 5.88 -46.10 0.78
C GLY A 442 6.75 -47.18 0.12
N GLY A 443 7.54 -47.92 0.90
CA GLY A 443 8.44 -48.95 0.39
C GLY A 443 7.74 -50.12 -0.30
N ASN A 444 8.17 -50.45 -1.53
CA ASN A 444 8.69 -51.75 -2.00
C ASN A 444 8.51 -51.93 -3.54
N PRO A 445 9.57 -52.18 -4.34
CA PRO A 445 9.43 -52.42 -5.78
C PRO A 445 9.14 -53.90 -6.09
N GLN A 446 7.95 -54.19 -6.65
CA GLN A 446 7.68 -55.46 -7.33
C GLN A 446 6.93 -55.24 -8.66
N LEU A 447 7.69 -55.30 -9.75
CA LEU A 447 7.21 -55.46 -11.13
C LEU A 447 6.87 -56.93 -11.40
N ILE A 448 5.60 -57.28 -11.69
CA ILE A 448 5.24 -58.40 -12.59
C ILE A 448 3.90 -58.09 -13.32
N PRO A 449 3.80 -58.20 -14.66
CA PRO A 449 2.57 -57.95 -15.43
C PRO A 449 1.76 -59.23 -15.78
N GLY A 450 0.42 -59.17 -15.70
CA GLY A 450 -0.49 -60.17 -16.30
C GLY A 450 -1.97 -60.18 -15.84
N GLN A 451 -2.86 -59.56 -16.64
CA GLN A 451 -4.34 -59.67 -16.84
C GLN A 451 -5.18 -60.83 -16.22
N PRO A 452 -6.56 -60.83 -16.23
CA PRO A 452 -7.56 -59.74 -16.28
C PRO A 452 -8.78 -59.91 -15.30
N GLN A 453 -9.67 -58.91 -15.33
CA GLN A 453 -10.94 -58.65 -14.62
C GLN A 453 -11.90 -59.82 -14.27
N SER A 454 -12.65 -59.63 -13.17
CA SER A 454 -14.09 -59.98 -13.13
C SER A 454 -14.91 -59.07 -12.20
N ASP A 455 -15.88 -58.43 -12.82
CA ASP A 455 -16.99 -57.61 -12.31
C ASP A 455 -18.01 -58.42 -11.47
N SER A 456 -18.58 -57.81 -10.43
CA SER A 456 -19.99 -57.90 -10.03
C SER A 456 -20.20 -56.98 -8.81
N SER A 457 -20.79 -55.79 -8.98
CA SER A 457 -22.23 -55.51 -8.88
C SER A 457 -22.79 -55.90 -7.49
N MET A 458 -23.52 -55.10 -6.73
CA MET A 458 -24.38 -53.97 -7.07
C MET A 458 -25.01 -53.47 -5.75
N LYS A 459 -25.07 -52.15 -5.58
CA LYS A 459 -26.27 -51.36 -5.22
C LYS A 459 -26.96 -51.58 -3.87
N ALA A 460 -27.14 -50.49 -3.12
CA ALA A 460 -28.15 -49.46 -3.38
C ALA A 460 -27.90 -48.28 -2.40
N ASP A 461 -27.62 -47.03 -2.76
CA ASP A 461 -28.14 -46.13 -3.80
C ASP A 461 -29.53 -45.54 -3.49
N ARG A 462 -29.53 -44.27 -3.02
CA ARG A 462 -30.44 -43.17 -3.43
C ARG A 462 -29.67 -41.85 -3.28
N ASN A 463 -29.03 -41.36 -4.36
CA ASN A 463 -29.49 -40.32 -5.30
C ASN A 463 -29.67 -38.93 -4.66
N ALA A 464 -29.03 -37.83 -5.09
CA ALA A 464 -28.46 -37.45 -6.40
C ALA A 464 -27.40 -36.31 -6.22
N GLY A 465 -26.42 -36.03 -7.09
CA GLY A 465 -26.00 -36.61 -8.37
C GLY A 465 -24.78 -35.88 -8.97
N SER A 466 -23.85 -36.67 -9.56
CA SER A 466 -22.94 -36.47 -10.72
C SER A 466 -22.08 -35.18 -10.82
N GLU A 467 -20.77 -35.16 -11.11
CA GLU A 467 -19.93 -35.93 -12.06
C GLU A 467 -18.43 -35.90 -11.66
N ASN A 468 -17.65 -36.85 -12.18
CA ASN A 468 -16.17 -36.93 -12.25
C ASN A 468 -15.38 -37.43 -11.03
N ALA A 469 -15.42 -38.74 -10.78
CA ALA A 469 -14.34 -39.44 -10.10
C ALA A 469 -13.14 -39.62 -11.07
N LYS A 470 -12.12 -38.77 -10.93
CA LYS A 470 -10.74 -39.08 -11.36
C LYS A 470 -10.09 -39.96 -10.29
N GLU A 471 -9.24 -40.89 -10.73
CA GLU A 471 -8.35 -41.66 -9.85
C GLU A 471 -7.65 -40.72 -8.87
N VAL A 472 -7.89 -40.93 -7.58
CA VAL A 472 -7.28 -40.16 -6.49
C VAL A 472 -5.86 -40.69 -6.34
N GLY A 473 -4.90 -40.03 -7.00
CA GLY A 473 -3.54 -39.99 -6.49
C GLY A 473 -3.57 -39.24 -5.16
N GLU A 474 -2.97 -39.79 -4.12
CA GLU A 474 -2.84 -39.16 -2.81
C GLU A 474 -2.09 -37.83 -2.98
N LEU A 475 -2.83 -36.72 -3.03
CA LEU A 475 -2.29 -35.37 -3.02
C LEU A 475 -2.02 -34.99 -1.56
N ASN A 476 -0.75 -34.86 -1.20
CA ASN A 476 -0.37 -34.13 0.00
C ASN A 476 -0.54 -32.63 -0.30
N PRO A 477 -1.16 -31.84 0.59
CA PRO A 477 -1.31 -30.41 0.35
C PRO A 477 0.02 -29.67 0.50
N VAL A 478 0.17 -28.65 -0.34
CA VAL A 478 1.36 -27.83 -0.51
C VAL A 478 1.35 -26.69 0.52
N PHE A 479 2.20 -26.75 1.54
CA PHE A 479 2.43 -25.66 2.51
C PHE A 479 3.90 -25.27 2.55
N THR A 480 4.17 -23.99 2.82
CA THR A 480 5.54 -23.49 3.04
C THR A 480 6.16 -24.18 4.27
N PRO A 481 7.28 -24.90 4.15
CA PRO A 481 7.93 -25.53 5.30
C PRO A 481 8.35 -24.49 6.34
N LEU A 482 8.11 -24.76 7.63
CA LEU A 482 8.65 -23.94 8.74
C LEU A 482 9.92 -24.55 9.31
N ALA A 483 10.66 -23.73 10.04
CA ALA A 483 11.85 -24.14 10.77
C ALA A 483 11.52 -25.14 11.89
N GLU A 484 12.54 -25.85 12.38
CA GLU A 484 12.47 -26.52 13.68
C GLU A 484 12.29 -25.47 14.80
N ASN A 485 11.48 -25.77 15.83
CA ASN A 485 11.05 -24.90 16.94
C ASN A 485 9.85 -23.96 16.67
N LEU A 486 8.68 -24.54 16.43
CA LEU A 486 7.43 -23.83 16.18
C LEU A 486 6.99 -22.93 17.36
N GLU A 487 6.55 -21.71 17.04
CA GLU A 487 5.80 -20.83 17.94
C GLU A 487 4.31 -21.17 17.87
N VAL A 488 3.79 -21.84 18.89
CA VAL A 488 2.41 -22.34 18.90
C VAL A 488 1.55 -21.52 19.86
N LEU A 489 0.40 -21.02 19.38
CA LEU A 489 -0.64 -20.43 20.22
C LEU A 489 -1.74 -21.44 20.47
N TYR A 490 -1.95 -21.80 21.73
CA TYR A 490 -3.10 -22.57 22.16
C TYR A 490 -4.23 -21.63 22.59
N VAL A 491 -5.26 -21.54 21.75
CA VAL A 491 -6.46 -20.74 22.02
C VAL A 491 -7.48 -21.63 22.72
N ASN A 492 -7.83 -21.29 23.96
CA ASN A 492 -8.79 -22.04 24.76
C ASN A 492 -9.70 -21.12 25.57
N THR A 493 -10.79 -21.63 26.11
CA THR A 493 -11.69 -20.94 27.03
C THR A 493 -11.44 -21.38 28.48
N MET A 494 -11.10 -20.46 29.39
CA MET A 494 -10.79 -20.77 30.80
C MET A 494 -11.97 -21.44 31.53
N GLY A 495 -11.69 -22.62 32.10
CA GLY A 495 -12.67 -23.58 32.63
C GLY A 495 -12.66 -24.93 31.89
N GLY A 496 -12.09 -24.96 30.68
CA GLY A 496 -11.88 -26.15 29.83
C GLY A 496 -10.41 -26.47 29.55
N GLU A 497 -9.46 -25.90 30.28
CA GLU A 497 -8.05 -26.32 30.21
C GLU A 497 -7.86 -27.64 30.94
N ASP A 498 -7.44 -28.66 30.21
CA ASP A 498 -6.90 -29.90 30.78
C ASP A 498 -5.36 -29.76 30.86
N PRO A 499 -4.76 -29.67 32.07
CA PRO A 499 -3.32 -29.50 32.24
C PRO A 499 -2.48 -30.59 31.57
N SER A 500 -3.04 -31.79 31.39
CA SER A 500 -2.33 -32.91 30.77
C SER A 500 -2.22 -32.76 29.25
N PHE A 501 -3.22 -32.18 28.58
CA PHE A 501 -3.14 -31.89 27.14
C PHE A 501 -2.10 -30.80 26.86
N ARG A 502 -2.10 -29.73 27.66
CA ARG A 502 -1.06 -28.69 27.61
C ARG A 502 0.33 -29.28 27.80
N SER A 503 0.53 -30.07 28.86
CA SER A 503 1.83 -30.69 29.14
C SER A 503 2.25 -31.65 28.03
N GLY A 504 1.30 -32.30 27.35
CA GLY A 504 1.55 -33.15 26.20
C GLY A 504 2.05 -32.35 24.98
N LEU A 505 1.40 -31.21 24.69
CA LEU A 505 1.85 -30.30 23.62
C LEU A 505 3.24 -29.74 23.92
N GLN A 506 3.49 -29.25 25.13
CA GLN A 506 4.80 -28.75 25.56
C GLN A 506 5.91 -29.81 25.48
N GLY A 507 5.56 -31.10 25.50
CA GLY A 507 6.51 -32.21 25.40
C GLY A 507 6.84 -32.62 23.96
N LEU A 508 6.23 -32.00 22.94
CA LEU A 508 6.52 -32.28 21.55
C LEU A 508 7.87 -31.67 21.14
N PRO A 509 8.74 -32.42 20.42
CA PRO A 509 10.12 -32.02 20.16
C PRO A 509 10.27 -30.84 19.20
N ASN A 510 9.22 -30.52 18.45
CA ASN A 510 9.19 -29.50 17.40
C ASN A 510 8.58 -28.16 17.88
N ILE A 511 8.11 -28.06 19.13
CA ILE A 511 7.54 -26.81 19.68
C ILE A 511 8.62 -26.05 20.46
N GLY A 512 8.96 -24.84 19.99
CA GLY A 512 9.87 -23.93 20.67
C GLY A 512 9.18 -23.15 21.78
N THR A 513 8.02 -22.58 21.46
CA THR A 513 7.21 -21.78 22.39
C THR A 513 5.76 -22.26 22.34
N LEU A 514 5.12 -22.40 23.51
CA LEU A 514 3.67 -22.64 23.62
C LEU A 514 3.03 -21.57 24.50
N ASP A 515 2.39 -20.61 23.84
CA ASP A 515 1.60 -19.58 24.51
C ASP A 515 0.12 -19.97 24.58
N ILE A 516 -0.58 -19.35 25.52
CA ILE A 516 -1.99 -19.65 25.77
C ILE A 516 -2.76 -18.35 25.85
N VAL A 517 -3.91 -18.32 25.17
CA VAL A 517 -4.86 -17.21 25.28
C VAL A 517 -6.22 -17.72 25.73
N ASP A 518 -6.76 -17.06 26.74
CA ASP A 518 -8.12 -17.26 27.22
C ASP A 518 -9.12 -16.50 26.36
N ALA A 519 -9.74 -17.22 25.45
CA ALA A 519 -10.75 -16.73 24.53
C ALA A 519 -12.15 -16.54 25.16
N THR A 520 -12.32 -16.72 26.48
CA THR A 520 -13.57 -16.30 27.18
C THR A 520 -13.59 -14.82 27.52
N SER A 521 -12.41 -14.22 27.72
CA SER A 521 -12.26 -12.86 28.23
C SER A 521 -11.75 -11.87 27.18
N SER A 522 -11.21 -12.38 26.06
CA SER A 522 -10.69 -11.57 24.96
C SER A 522 -10.74 -12.33 23.63
N THR A 523 -10.71 -11.62 22.51
CA THR A 523 -10.65 -12.22 21.17
C THR A 523 -9.33 -11.83 20.50
N PRO A 524 -8.41 -12.78 20.22
CA PRO A 524 -7.21 -12.55 19.41
C PRO A 524 -7.51 -11.83 18.10
N ASN A 525 -6.76 -10.76 17.80
CA ASN A 525 -6.78 -10.12 16.49
C ASN A 525 -5.74 -10.75 15.55
N VAL A 526 -5.83 -10.47 14.24
CA VAL A 526 -4.93 -11.05 13.24
C VAL A 526 -3.45 -10.73 13.51
N ASP A 527 -3.13 -9.51 13.94
CA ASP A 527 -1.74 -9.09 14.24
C ASP A 527 -1.13 -9.88 15.40
N TYR A 528 -1.96 -10.31 16.36
CA TYR A 528 -1.53 -11.18 17.45
C TYR A 528 -1.37 -12.62 16.98
N LEU A 529 -2.28 -13.13 16.15
CA LEU A 529 -2.19 -14.48 15.59
C LEU A 529 -0.96 -14.65 14.67
N LEU A 530 -0.60 -13.61 13.92
CA LEU A 530 0.57 -13.59 13.02
C LEU A 530 1.93 -13.69 13.73
N GLN A 531 1.96 -13.62 15.06
CA GLN A 531 3.16 -13.87 15.87
C GLN A 531 3.40 -15.37 16.10
N TYR A 532 2.52 -16.24 15.61
CA TYR A 532 2.61 -17.68 15.85
C TYR A 532 2.58 -18.45 14.54
N ASP A 533 3.40 -19.49 14.49
CA ASP A 533 3.50 -20.43 13.38
C ASP A 533 2.23 -21.26 13.22
N VAL A 534 1.70 -21.78 14.34
CA VAL A 534 0.49 -22.61 14.35
C VAL A 534 -0.44 -22.18 15.47
N VAL A 535 -1.73 -22.08 15.16
CA VAL A 535 -2.80 -21.87 16.13
C VAL A 535 -3.56 -23.17 16.36
N VAL A 536 -3.52 -23.67 17.59
CA VAL A 536 -4.29 -24.84 18.02
C VAL A 536 -5.50 -24.35 18.81
N LEU A 537 -6.71 -24.67 18.34
CA LEU A 537 -7.97 -24.23 18.95
C LEU A 537 -8.73 -25.42 19.54
N ALA A 538 -9.02 -25.33 20.82
CA ALA A 538 -9.96 -26.22 21.52
C ALA A 538 -10.88 -25.38 22.40
N SER A 539 -12.15 -25.77 22.53
CA SER A 539 -13.06 -25.08 23.44
C SER A 539 -14.11 -26.02 24.01
N ASN A 540 -14.52 -25.72 25.24
CA ASN A 540 -15.64 -26.36 25.96
C ASN A 540 -16.65 -25.32 26.49
N TYR A 541 -16.43 -24.04 26.19
CA TYR A 541 -17.23 -22.92 26.69
C TYR A 541 -17.36 -21.83 25.63
N TYR A 542 -18.20 -20.83 25.90
CA TYR A 542 -18.42 -19.72 24.98
C TYR A 542 -17.16 -18.91 24.72
N PHE A 543 -16.78 -18.78 23.44
CA PHE A 543 -15.87 -17.73 23.01
C PHE A 543 -16.49 -16.36 23.28
N ALA A 544 -15.67 -15.36 23.64
CA ALA A 544 -16.12 -14.00 23.87
C ALA A 544 -16.82 -13.40 22.62
N ASP A 545 -16.29 -13.72 21.44
CA ASP A 545 -16.86 -13.39 20.14
C ASP A 545 -16.40 -14.45 19.11
N SER A 546 -17.23 -15.47 18.89
CA SER A 546 -16.91 -16.61 18.02
C SER A 546 -16.82 -16.23 16.55
N THR A 547 -17.67 -15.32 16.07
CA THR A 547 -17.67 -14.85 14.67
C THR A 547 -16.42 -14.02 14.36
N THR A 548 -16.05 -13.09 15.26
CA THR A 548 -14.83 -12.29 15.08
C THR A 548 -13.59 -13.18 15.15
N LEU A 549 -13.52 -14.11 16.10
CA LEU A 549 -12.41 -15.05 16.20
C LEU A 549 -12.24 -15.88 14.91
N GLY A 550 -13.33 -16.43 14.37
CA GLY A 550 -13.23 -17.23 13.16
C GLY A 550 -13.04 -16.42 11.87
N ASN A 551 -13.36 -15.13 11.83
CA ASN A 551 -12.92 -14.26 10.74
C ASN A 551 -11.42 -13.96 10.84
N ASN A 552 -10.92 -13.66 12.04
CA ASN A 552 -9.48 -13.41 12.27
C ASN A 552 -8.62 -14.64 11.96
N LEU A 553 -9.10 -15.86 12.29
CA LEU A 553 -8.42 -17.10 11.93
C LEU A 553 -8.39 -17.33 10.41
N ALA A 554 -9.45 -16.96 9.69
CA ALA A 554 -9.46 -17.06 8.22
C ALA A 554 -8.47 -16.06 7.59
N ASP A 555 -8.42 -14.83 8.10
CA ASP A 555 -7.44 -13.82 7.66
C ASP A 555 -6.00 -14.24 7.98
N TYR A 556 -5.78 -14.84 9.15
CA TYR A 556 -4.50 -15.44 9.53
C TYR A 556 -4.08 -16.57 8.57
N VAL A 557 -4.99 -17.46 8.20
CA VAL A 557 -4.72 -18.54 7.22
C VAL A 557 -4.44 -17.97 5.83
N ASP A 558 -5.17 -16.94 5.40
CA ASP A 558 -4.91 -16.28 4.11
C ASP A 558 -3.55 -15.56 4.07
N ALA A 559 -3.04 -15.17 5.23
CA ALA A 559 -1.70 -14.61 5.41
C ALA A 559 -0.60 -15.67 5.59
N GLY A 560 -0.92 -16.97 5.45
CA GLY A 560 0.05 -18.08 5.53
C GLY A 560 0.13 -18.78 6.89
N GLY A 561 -0.74 -18.40 7.83
CA GLY A 561 -0.89 -19.06 9.13
C GLY A 561 -1.52 -20.45 9.06
N ARG A 562 -1.30 -21.28 10.08
CA ARG A 562 -1.75 -22.69 10.12
C ARG A 562 -2.68 -22.92 11.31
N VAL A 563 -3.74 -23.70 11.10
CA VAL A 563 -4.77 -23.89 12.14
C VAL A 563 -5.07 -25.36 12.38
N ILE A 564 -5.11 -25.76 13.65
CA ILE A 564 -5.62 -27.06 14.08
C ILE A 564 -6.87 -26.84 14.92
N LEU A 565 -7.98 -27.44 14.52
CA LEU A 565 -9.29 -27.31 15.15
C LEU A 565 -9.67 -28.64 15.84
N LEU A 566 -10.08 -28.58 17.10
CA LEU A 566 -10.54 -29.76 17.86
C LEU A 566 -12.07 -29.81 17.99
N ALA A 567 -12.64 -30.97 18.35
CA ALA A 567 -14.07 -31.31 18.23
C ALA A 567 -15.06 -30.25 18.77
N GLY A 568 -14.72 -29.55 19.86
CA GLY A 568 -15.57 -28.51 20.45
C GLY A 568 -15.76 -27.26 19.59
N THR A 569 -15.04 -27.14 18.48
CA THR A 569 -15.17 -26.03 17.51
C THR A 569 -16.25 -26.28 16.46
N PHE A 570 -16.74 -27.52 16.30
CA PHE A 570 -17.69 -27.95 15.24
C PHE A 570 -19.11 -28.23 15.73
N ASP A 571 -19.46 -27.80 16.94
CA ASP A 571 -20.80 -28.01 17.52
C ASP A 571 -21.82 -26.99 17.01
N ALA A 572 -22.82 -27.39 16.22
CA ALA A 572 -23.77 -26.41 15.66
C ALA A 572 -24.79 -25.83 16.66
N ASP A 573 -24.96 -26.41 17.87
CA ASP A 573 -26.24 -26.32 18.57
C ASP A 573 -26.28 -25.41 19.81
N GLU A 574 -25.16 -24.84 20.18
CA GLU A 574 -25.09 -23.92 21.31
C GLU A 574 -24.02 -22.87 21.00
N GLY A 575 -24.31 -21.58 21.23
CA GLY A 575 -23.52 -20.43 20.75
C GLY A 575 -22.07 -20.30 21.25
N TRP A 576 -21.46 -21.40 21.71
CA TRP A 576 -20.05 -21.56 22.08
C TRP A 576 -19.17 -22.13 20.96
N ALA A 577 -19.73 -22.65 19.88
CA ALA A 577 -18.92 -23.06 18.74
C ALA A 577 -18.33 -21.88 17.97
N LEU A 578 -17.24 -22.18 17.27
CA LEU A 578 -16.58 -21.24 16.38
C LEU A 578 -17.53 -20.90 15.21
N ASP A 579 -17.52 -19.65 14.78
CA ASP A 579 -18.34 -19.16 13.67
C ASP A 579 -17.49 -18.24 12.76
N GLY A 580 -18.04 -17.79 11.64
CA GLY A 580 -17.35 -16.91 10.70
C GLY A 580 -16.65 -17.67 9.57
N ARG A 581 -15.78 -16.97 8.83
CA ARG A 581 -15.21 -17.46 7.56
C ARG A 581 -14.47 -18.79 7.68
N ILE A 582 -13.75 -19.01 8.78
CA ILE A 582 -12.98 -20.25 9.00
C ILE A 582 -13.85 -21.51 9.01
N MET A 583 -15.14 -21.41 9.36
CA MET A 583 -16.06 -22.56 9.43
C MET A 583 -16.78 -22.86 8.11
N THR A 584 -16.56 -22.04 7.08
CA THR A 584 -17.15 -22.26 5.75
C THR A 584 -16.41 -23.37 4.99
N ALA A 585 -17.06 -23.94 3.97
CA ALA A 585 -16.48 -24.95 3.09
C ALA A 585 -15.20 -24.51 2.34
N ALA A 586 -14.88 -23.21 2.32
CA ALA A 586 -13.62 -22.73 1.75
C ALA A 586 -12.41 -22.94 2.68
N TYR A 587 -12.63 -23.16 3.99
CA TYR A 587 -11.58 -23.26 5.00
C TYR A 587 -11.69 -24.53 5.83
N SER A 588 -12.80 -24.72 6.55
CA SER A 588 -12.92 -25.86 7.45
C SER A 588 -13.13 -27.15 6.67
N PRO A 589 -12.35 -28.22 6.94
CA PRO A 589 -12.55 -29.52 6.31
C PRO A 589 -13.75 -30.31 6.86
N LEU A 590 -14.33 -29.88 7.99
CA LEU A 590 -15.54 -30.49 8.58
C LEU A 590 -16.68 -29.47 8.70
N ALA A 591 -17.89 -29.89 8.32
CA ALA A 591 -19.10 -29.11 8.53
C ALA A 591 -19.49 -29.08 10.01
N PRO A 592 -19.92 -27.91 10.55
CA PRO A 592 -20.58 -27.87 11.84
C PRO A 592 -21.94 -28.56 11.75
N GLU A 593 -22.16 -29.56 12.59
CA GLU A 593 -23.41 -30.33 12.63
C GLU A 593 -23.94 -30.47 14.07
N TYR A 594 -25.21 -30.86 14.18
CA TYR A 594 -25.95 -30.96 15.44
C TYR A 594 -25.24 -31.87 16.45
N TYR A 595 -25.06 -31.39 17.68
CA TYR A 595 -24.35 -32.15 18.70
C TYR A 595 -24.99 -33.48 19.04
N SER A 596 -24.24 -34.55 18.81
CA SER A 596 -24.50 -35.87 19.39
C SER A 596 -23.16 -36.52 19.74
N GLY A 597 -23.06 -37.14 20.92
CA GLY A 597 -21.80 -37.64 21.45
C GLY A 597 -21.76 -39.15 21.65
N GLY A 598 -20.63 -39.75 21.28
CA GLY A 598 -20.39 -41.20 21.36
C GLY A 598 -19.20 -41.58 22.23
N TRP A 599 -19.17 -42.86 22.63
CA TRP A 599 -18.08 -43.47 23.42
C TRP A 599 -17.48 -44.65 22.64
N THR A 600 -16.19 -44.63 22.31
CA THR A 600 -15.52 -45.77 21.66
C THR A 600 -14.01 -45.75 21.85
N ASP A 601 -13.40 -46.93 21.77
CA ASP A 601 -11.95 -47.16 21.90
C ASP A 601 -11.30 -47.67 20.58
N ALA A 602 -12.10 -48.01 19.56
CA ALA A 602 -11.64 -48.68 18.34
C ALA A 602 -11.81 -47.83 17.08
N ILE A 603 -10.77 -47.87 16.22
CA ILE A 603 -10.53 -46.93 15.11
C ILE A 603 -9.95 -47.63 13.89
N SER A 604 -10.26 -47.08 12.71
CA SER A 604 -9.64 -47.39 11.43
C SER A 604 -9.12 -46.09 10.82
N PHE A 605 -7.80 -45.98 10.62
CA PHE A 605 -7.19 -44.82 9.98
C PHE A 605 -7.02 -45.03 8.48
N GLU A 606 -7.17 -43.94 7.74
CA GLU A 606 -6.60 -43.85 6.40
C GLU A 606 -5.07 -43.69 6.53
N SER A 607 -4.34 -44.21 5.54
CA SER A 607 -2.88 -44.10 5.51
C SER A 607 -2.47 -42.65 5.26
N HIS A 608 -2.02 -41.94 6.30
CA HIS A 608 -1.67 -40.53 6.18
C HIS A 608 -0.56 -40.15 7.21
N PRO A 609 0.33 -39.18 6.92
CA PRO A 609 1.34 -38.73 7.88
C PRO A 609 0.74 -38.32 9.25
N ILE A 610 -0.41 -37.63 9.23
CA ILE A 610 -1.14 -37.24 10.45
C ILE A 610 -1.47 -38.46 11.32
N THR A 611 -1.86 -39.59 10.73
CA THR A 611 -2.30 -40.79 11.47
C THR A 611 -1.14 -41.74 11.80
N GLN A 612 0.09 -41.40 11.43
CA GLN A 612 1.23 -42.30 11.50
C GLN A 612 1.56 -42.73 12.95
N GLY A 613 1.50 -44.04 13.17
CA GLY A 613 1.79 -44.67 14.45
C GLY A 613 0.79 -44.33 15.56
N VAL A 614 -0.36 -43.77 15.20
CA VAL A 614 -1.55 -43.65 16.05
C VAL A 614 -2.30 -44.99 15.92
N SER A 615 -2.46 -45.70 17.02
CA SER A 615 -2.99 -47.07 17.07
C SER A 615 -4.23 -47.20 17.93
N SER A 616 -4.46 -46.25 18.83
CA SER A 616 -5.65 -46.14 19.66
C SER A 616 -5.94 -44.67 19.98
N LEU A 617 -7.20 -44.28 19.96
CA LEU A 617 -7.64 -43.01 20.52
C LEU A 617 -8.62 -43.38 21.61
N SER A 618 -8.14 -43.49 22.86
CA SER A 618 -9.00 -43.71 24.03
C SER A 618 -9.81 -42.44 24.28
N THR A 619 -10.85 -42.21 23.47
CA THR A 619 -11.61 -40.95 23.54
C THR A 619 -12.73 -41.09 24.54
N TYR A 620 -12.84 -40.09 25.42
CA TYR A 620 -14.00 -39.92 26.28
C TYR A 620 -15.18 -39.37 25.47
N TYR A 621 -14.97 -38.61 24.38
CA TYR A 621 -16.07 -37.97 23.66
C TYR A 621 -15.67 -37.49 22.23
N TYR A 622 -16.56 -37.64 21.25
CA TYR A 622 -16.44 -37.12 19.87
C TYR A 622 -17.82 -36.76 19.31
N ASN A 623 -17.90 -35.90 18.28
CA ASN A 623 -19.16 -35.51 17.65
C ASN A 623 -19.59 -36.54 16.59
N GLU A 624 -20.71 -37.21 16.80
CA GLU A 624 -21.31 -38.23 15.91
C GLU A 624 -21.99 -37.62 14.68
N SER A 625 -22.07 -36.30 14.54
CA SER A 625 -22.74 -35.68 13.39
C SER A 625 -21.80 -34.95 12.43
N VAL A 626 -20.49 -34.88 12.65
CA VAL A 626 -19.62 -34.16 11.70
C VAL A 626 -19.49 -34.88 10.35
N ALA A 627 -19.51 -34.10 9.27
CA ALA A 627 -19.29 -34.58 7.91
C ALA A 627 -18.17 -33.79 7.21
N PRO A 628 -17.47 -34.37 6.21
CA PRO A 628 -16.50 -33.62 5.43
C PRO A 628 -17.21 -32.53 4.62
N GLN A 629 -16.58 -31.37 4.47
CA GLN A 629 -17.08 -30.30 3.60
C GLN A 629 -15.98 -29.71 2.74
N GLY A 630 -16.37 -29.08 1.62
CA GLY A 630 -15.43 -28.46 0.70
C GLY A 630 -14.36 -29.44 0.23
N ASN A 631 -13.09 -29.07 0.46
CA ASN A 631 -11.91 -29.86 0.13
C ASN A 631 -11.39 -30.70 1.32
N GLY A 632 -12.26 -31.02 2.27
CA GLY A 632 -11.97 -31.86 3.42
C GLY A 632 -11.81 -33.34 3.06
N GLN A 633 -10.64 -33.90 3.38
CA GLN A 633 -10.31 -35.32 3.22
C GLN A 633 -10.30 -36.02 4.59
N PRO A 634 -10.98 -37.17 4.75
CA PRO A 634 -11.10 -37.85 6.03
C PRO A 634 -9.78 -38.48 6.49
N LEU A 635 -9.48 -38.40 7.79
CA LEU A 635 -8.31 -39.05 8.41
C LEU A 635 -8.59 -40.51 8.80
N GLY A 636 -9.86 -40.89 8.89
CA GLY A 636 -10.28 -42.22 9.33
C GLY A 636 -11.62 -42.20 10.02
N LEU A 637 -12.07 -43.38 10.43
CA LEU A 637 -13.36 -43.62 11.06
C LEU A 637 -13.18 -44.33 12.40
N TYR A 638 -14.02 -43.95 13.36
CA TYR A 638 -14.31 -44.79 14.52
C TYR A 638 -15.06 -46.05 14.08
N ASP A 639 -15.00 -47.12 14.88
CA ASP A 639 -15.80 -48.35 14.64
C ASP A 639 -17.31 -48.11 14.54
N SER A 640 -17.79 -47.01 15.15
CA SER A 640 -19.17 -46.52 15.05
C SER A 640 -19.52 -45.96 13.66
N GLY A 641 -18.54 -45.75 12.79
CA GLY A 641 -18.69 -45.22 11.44
C GLY A 641 -18.56 -43.70 11.33
N TYR A 642 -18.21 -43.02 12.43
CA TYR A 642 -18.05 -41.55 12.48
C TYR A 642 -16.60 -41.11 12.26
N LEU A 643 -16.40 -39.89 11.78
CA LEU A 643 -15.08 -39.38 11.42
C LEU A 643 -14.21 -39.10 12.64
N ILE A 644 -12.95 -39.50 12.57
CA ILE A 644 -11.91 -39.12 13.55
C ILE A 644 -11.45 -37.68 13.32
N GLY A 645 -11.51 -37.21 12.08
CA GLY A 645 -11.08 -35.89 11.67
C GLY A 645 -10.97 -35.79 10.16
N ALA A 646 -10.62 -34.61 9.67
CA ALA A 646 -10.34 -34.35 8.27
C ALA A 646 -9.29 -33.26 8.11
N TYR A 647 -8.58 -33.26 6.98
CA TYR A 647 -7.66 -32.19 6.61
C TYR A 647 -8.16 -31.48 5.35
N ASN A 648 -7.85 -30.19 5.18
CA ASN A 648 -8.16 -29.47 3.95
C ASN A 648 -7.01 -29.62 2.95
N SER A 649 -7.29 -30.05 1.71
CA SER A 649 -6.26 -30.23 0.67
C SER A 649 -5.71 -28.92 0.08
N ASP A 650 -6.33 -27.78 0.37
CA ASP A 650 -5.99 -26.49 -0.24
C ASP A 650 -5.54 -25.45 0.80
N LYS A 651 -5.78 -25.72 2.08
CA LYS A 651 -5.52 -24.79 3.19
C LYS A 651 -4.84 -25.54 4.34
N PRO A 652 -3.91 -24.90 5.09
CA PRO A 652 -3.20 -25.50 6.22
C PRO A 652 -4.09 -25.63 7.45
N ILE A 653 -5.18 -26.39 7.31
CA ILE A 653 -6.22 -26.57 8.31
C ILE A 653 -6.45 -28.07 8.52
N VAL A 654 -6.27 -28.52 9.76
CA VAL A 654 -6.62 -29.87 10.20
C VAL A 654 -7.72 -29.78 11.25
N ALA A 655 -8.78 -30.56 11.06
CA ALA A 655 -9.85 -30.73 12.03
C ALA A 655 -9.78 -32.12 12.66
N ILE A 656 -9.67 -32.20 13.98
CA ILE A 656 -9.63 -33.44 14.74
C ILE A 656 -10.90 -33.53 15.57
N ASN A 657 -11.75 -34.51 15.26
CA ASN A 657 -13.00 -34.78 15.97
C ASN A 657 -12.77 -35.60 17.25
N VAL A 658 -11.86 -35.12 18.09
CA VAL A 658 -11.61 -35.67 19.43
C VAL A 658 -11.78 -34.55 20.45
N PHE A 659 -12.56 -34.80 21.50
CA PHE A 659 -12.76 -33.84 22.57
C PHE A 659 -11.86 -34.15 23.80
N PRO A 660 -11.04 -33.19 24.28
CA PRO A 660 -10.24 -33.35 25.50
C PRO A 660 -11.05 -33.08 26.80
N HIS A 661 -11.11 -34.04 27.73
CA HIS A 661 -11.86 -34.06 29.01
C HIS A 661 -11.30 -35.11 30.04
N ASP A 662 -11.27 -34.79 31.34
CA ASP A 662 -10.96 -35.69 32.48
C ASP A 662 -9.52 -36.27 32.65
N ASP A 663 -8.44 -35.47 32.54
CA ASP A 663 -7.09 -35.78 33.06
C ASP A 663 -6.44 -37.10 32.56
N ARG A 664 -6.85 -37.63 31.39
CA ARG A 664 -6.37 -38.93 30.85
C ARG A 664 -5.63 -38.83 29.53
N TRP A 665 -5.06 -37.67 29.21
CA TRP A 665 -4.44 -37.43 27.91
C TRP A 665 -2.97 -37.86 27.92
N SER A 666 -2.70 -39.07 27.44
CA SER A 666 -1.34 -39.56 27.16
C SER A 666 -1.33 -40.50 25.96
N GLY A 667 -0.22 -40.51 25.21
CA GLY A 667 -0.01 -41.42 24.07
C GLY A 667 -0.47 -40.85 22.73
N ASP A 668 -1.37 -41.57 22.07
CA ASP A 668 -1.62 -41.48 20.64
C ASP A 668 -2.40 -40.23 20.18
N LEU A 669 -3.16 -39.54 21.06
CA LEU A 669 -3.76 -38.23 20.71
C LEU A 669 -2.72 -37.12 20.59
N ILE A 670 -1.80 -37.02 21.55
CA ILE A 670 -0.71 -36.02 21.50
C ILE A 670 0.15 -36.29 20.27
N ARG A 671 0.35 -37.57 19.93
CA ARG A 671 0.99 -37.98 18.68
C ARG A 671 0.20 -37.55 17.44
N LEU A 672 -1.12 -37.75 17.42
CA LEU A 672 -1.99 -37.30 16.32
C LEU A 672 -1.93 -35.79 16.11
N VAL A 673 -1.97 -35.01 17.20
CA VAL A 673 -1.84 -33.55 17.14
C VAL A 673 -0.41 -33.13 16.77
N GLY A 674 0.62 -33.82 17.26
CA GLY A 674 2.02 -33.60 16.86
C GLY A 674 2.26 -33.88 15.38
N ASN A 675 1.76 -34.99 14.85
CA ASN A 675 1.81 -35.30 13.43
C ASN A 675 0.99 -34.28 12.60
N ALA A 676 -0.14 -33.78 13.12
CA ALA A 676 -0.90 -32.71 12.50
C ALA A 676 -0.13 -31.39 12.47
N LEU A 677 0.58 -31.05 13.56
CA LEU A 677 1.49 -29.91 13.64
C LEU A 677 2.60 -30.03 12.59
N ASP A 678 3.29 -31.17 12.52
CA ASP A 678 4.35 -31.43 11.53
C ASP A 678 3.82 -31.32 10.09
N TRP A 679 2.62 -31.84 9.85
CA TRP A 679 2.01 -31.84 8.54
C TRP A 679 1.57 -30.44 8.09
N VAL A 680 0.94 -29.64 8.96
CA VAL A 680 0.64 -28.23 8.63
C VAL A 680 1.89 -27.36 8.62
N ALA A 681 2.96 -27.75 9.33
CA ALA A 681 4.26 -27.11 9.32
C ALA A 681 5.04 -27.33 8.00
N GLY A 682 4.77 -28.42 7.28
CA GLY A 682 5.46 -28.81 6.04
C GLY A 682 6.80 -29.52 6.32
N SER A 683 7.11 -30.58 5.56
CA SER A 683 8.24 -31.46 5.86
C SER A 683 9.60 -30.79 5.54
N GLY A 684 10.37 -30.44 6.57
CA GLY A 684 11.65 -29.70 6.50
C GLY A 684 12.86 -30.37 5.82
N TRP A 685 12.69 -31.51 5.14
CA TRP A 685 13.79 -32.20 4.45
C TRP A 685 14.17 -31.57 3.09
N LEU A 686 13.32 -30.71 2.54
CA LEU A 686 13.57 -29.97 1.29
C LEU A 686 13.08 -28.52 1.43
N SER A 687 13.89 -27.54 1.05
CA SER A 687 13.55 -26.12 1.06
C SER A 687 14.09 -25.39 -0.17
N LEU A 688 13.44 -24.28 -0.55
CA LEU A 688 13.76 -23.48 -1.74
C LEU A 688 14.01 -22.03 -1.34
N ALA A 689 15.04 -21.39 -1.92
CA ALA A 689 15.27 -19.97 -1.75
C ALA A 689 15.89 -19.33 -3.01
N PRO A 690 15.31 -18.24 -3.57
CA PRO A 690 14.01 -17.67 -3.27
C PRO A 690 12.84 -18.50 -3.85
N THR A 691 11.64 -18.36 -3.28
CA THR A 691 10.41 -19.04 -3.77
C THR A 691 9.65 -18.24 -4.82
N THR A 692 10.01 -16.98 -5.05
CA THR A 692 9.47 -16.13 -6.12
C THR A 692 10.62 -15.45 -6.84
N VAL A 693 10.59 -15.48 -8.18
CA VAL A 693 11.63 -14.89 -9.02
C VAL A 693 11.04 -14.09 -10.18
N GLU A 694 11.71 -12.99 -10.52
CA GLU A 694 11.54 -12.29 -11.79
C GLU A 694 12.82 -12.45 -12.61
N VAL A 695 12.70 -12.91 -13.86
CA VAL A 695 13.83 -13.14 -14.76
C VAL A 695 13.69 -12.21 -15.96
N PRO A 696 14.62 -11.26 -16.16
CA PRO A 696 14.65 -10.41 -17.34
C PRO A 696 14.75 -11.22 -18.65
N PRO A 697 14.37 -10.64 -19.79
CA PRO A 697 14.49 -11.28 -21.09
C PRO A 697 15.91 -11.78 -21.38
N HIS A 698 16.03 -13.02 -21.83
CA HIS A 698 17.30 -13.70 -22.14
C HIS A 698 18.29 -13.83 -20.98
N GLU A 699 17.82 -13.67 -19.74
CA GLU A 699 18.62 -13.86 -18.54
C GLU A 699 18.21 -15.14 -17.79
N SER A 700 18.96 -15.45 -16.73
CA SER A 700 18.74 -16.61 -15.88
C SER A 700 18.88 -16.24 -14.42
N VAL A 701 18.14 -16.92 -13.55
CA VAL A 701 18.24 -16.80 -12.10
C VAL A 701 18.51 -18.17 -11.48
N GLN A 702 19.27 -18.20 -10.39
CA GLN A 702 19.52 -19.41 -9.63
C GLN A 702 18.59 -19.46 -8.42
N VAL A 703 17.99 -20.62 -8.18
CA VAL A 703 17.24 -20.94 -6.96
C VAL A 703 18.03 -22.01 -6.19
N GLU A 704 18.27 -21.76 -4.91
CA GLU A 704 18.90 -22.72 -4.01
C GLU A 704 17.86 -23.77 -3.58
N VAL A 705 18.23 -25.04 -3.70
CA VAL A 705 17.46 -26.21 -3.28
C VAL A 705 18.23 -26.90 -2.16
N THR A 706 17.76 -26.78 -0.93
CA THR A 706 18.43 -27.29 0.26
C THR A 706 17.76 -28.56 0.76
N TYR A 707 18.56 -29.61 0.94
CA TYR A 707 18.18 -30.93 1.45
C TYR A 707 18.68 -31.08 2.89
N ASN A 708 17.79 -31.42 3.82
CA ASN A 708 18.12 -31.73 5.22
C ASN A 708 17.82 -33.21 5.50
N ALA A 709 18.84 -33.98 5.83
CA ALA A 709 18.70 -35.38 6.21
C ALA A 709 18.44 -35.50 7.71
N THR A 710 17.23 -35.87 8.10
CA THR A 710 16.89 -36.16 9.50
C THR A 710 16.93 -37.67 9.74
N ASP A 711 15.87 -38.38 9.35
CA ASP A 711 15.75 -39.81 9.58
C ASP A 711 16.23 -40.65 8.39
N GLU A 712 16.72 -41.86 8.66
CA GLU A 712 17.03 -42.83 7.61
C GLU A 712 15.80 -43.14 6.75
N GLY A 713 15.95 -43.04 5.43
CA GLY A 713 14.84 -43.20 4.51
C GLY A 713 15.16 -42.70 3.11
N ASP A 714 14.38 -43.15 2.13
CA ASP A 714 14.33 -42.51 0.81
C ASP A 714 13.18 -41.49 0.85
N TYR A 715 13.39 -40.27 0.37
CA TYR A 715 12.42 -39.16 0.32
C TYR A 715 12.30 -38.69 -1.13
N ALA A 716 11.10 -38.31 -1.55
CA ALA A 716 10.84 -37.80 -2.89
C ALA A 716 9.88 -36.61 -2.84
N ALA A 717 10.09 -35.62 -3.68
CA ALA A 717 9.19 -34.48 -3.88
C ALA A 717 9.31 -33.97 -5.31
N ASP A 718 8.31 -33.24 -5.77
CA ASP A 718 8.35 -32.47 -6.99
C ASP A 718 8.45 -30.97 -6.65
N ILE A 719 9.39 -30.26 -7.29
CA ILE A 719 9.42 -28.80 -7.29
C ILE A 719 8.51 -28.34 -8.43
N ILE A 720 7.43 -27.64 -8.08
CA ILE A 720 6.46 -27.09 -9.04
C ILE A 720 6.81 -25.62 -9.28
N ILE A 721 7.10 -25.28 -10.53
CA ILE A 721 7.38 -23.91 -10.98
C ILE A 721 6.16 -23.42 -11.77
N THR A 722 5.39 -22.52 -11.20
CA THR A 722 4.28 -21.83 -11.89
C THR A 722 4.77 -20.51 -12.44
N SER A 723 4.42 -20.15 -13.68
CA SER A 723 4.91 -18.93 -14.31
C SER A 723 3.91 -18.27 -15.26
N ASN A 724 4.23 -17.05 -15.70
CA ASN A 724 3.50 -16.34 -16.75
C ASN A 724 3.91 -16.72 -18.19
N ASP A 725 4.65 -17.82 -18.39
CA ASP A 725 4.87 -18.41 -19.72
C ASP A 725 3.54 -19.01 -20.25
N PRO A 726 2.97 -18.51 -21.36
CA PRO A 726 1.70 -19.00 -21.89
C PRO A 726 1.78 -20.39 -22.54
N VAL A 727 2.98 -20.87 -22.85
CA VAL A 727 3.23 -22.19 -23.44
C VAL A 727 3.44 -23.24 -22.35
N ASN A 728 4.26 -22.93 -21.34
CA ASN A 728 4.53 -23.80 -20.21
C ASN A 728 4.27 -23.06 -18.87
N PRO A 729 2.99 -22.82 -18.52
CA PRO A 729 2.64 -22.09 -17.30
C PRO A 729 3.01 -22.84 -16.02
N GLU A 730 3.29 -24.14 -16.12
CA GLU A 730 3.75 -24.98 -15.03
C GLU A 730 4.82 -25.96 -15.49
N VAL A 731 5.92 -26.07 -14.76
CA VAL A 731 7.01 -27.02 -14.99
C VAL A 731 7.32 -27.74 -13.68
N THR A 732 7.38 -29.07 -13.73
CA THR A 732 7.65 -29.92 -12.56
C THR A 732 9.06 -30.49 -12.62
N VAL A 733 9.81 -30.39 -11.53
CA VAL A 733 11.19 -30.90 -11.41
C VAL A 733 11.27 -31.88 -10.23
N PRO A 734 11.51 -33.19 -10.46
CA PRO A 734 11.59 -34.17 -9.39
C PRO A 734 12.87 -34.03 -8.56
N ALA A 735 12.74 -34.11 -7.24
CA ALA A 735 13.80 -34.08 -6.23
C ALA A 735 13.74 -35.35 -5.37
N THR A 736 14.90 -35.97 -5.08
CA THR A 736 14.97 -37.16 -4.22
C THR A 736 16.16 -37.09 -3.27
N LEU A 737 15.96 -37.55 -2.03
CA LEU A 737 16.98 -37.64 -0.98
C LEU A 737 17.00 -39.07 -0.42
N ARG A 738 18.18 -39.65 -0.26
CA ARG A 738 18.38 -40.92 0.44
C ARG A 738 19.24 -40.69 1.67
N VAL A 739 18.73 -41.01 2.83
CA VAL A 739 19.44 -40.92 4.11
C VAL A 739 19.87 -42.32 4.52
N GLN A 740 21.18 -42.57 4.57
CA GLN A 740 21.74 -43.88 4.92
C GLN A 740 22.93 -43.72 5.87
N SER A 741 22.97 -44.49 6.96
CA SER A 741 24.10 -44.48 7.91
C SER A 741 25.43 -44.89 7.25
N GLY A 742 26.47 -44.08 7.52
CA GLY A 742 27.87 -44.41 7.26
C GLY A 742 28.41 -45.50 8.23
N PRO A 743 29.68 -45.95 8.07
CA PRO A 743 30.25 -46.99 8.91
C PRO A 743 30.37 -46.55 10.40
N PRO A 744 30.19 -47.48 11.36
CA PRO A 744 29.98 -47.15 12.78
C PRO A 744 31.15 -46.42 13.45
N PRO A 745 30.92 -45.66 14.54
CA PRO A 745 31.98 -45.07 15.33
C PRO A 745 32.89 -46.15 15.95
N VAL A 746 34.20 -45.89 16.00
CA VAL A 746 35.19 -46.81 16.58
C VAL A 746 35.88 -46.13 17.75
N MET A 747 35.55 -46.54 18.97
CA MET A 747 36.18 -46.03 20.19
C MET A 747 37.57 -46.65 20.38
N ASP A 748 38.58 -45.79 20.55
CA ASP A 748 39.92 -46.15 21.02
C ASP A 748 40.21 -45.45 22.36
N VAL A 749 40.94 -46.13 23.26
CA VAL A 749 41.24 -45.63 24.61
C VAL A 749 42.71 -45.85 24.94
N SER A 750 43.43 -44.78 25.28
CA SER A 750 44.88 -44.82 25.56
C SER A 750 45.28 -43.99 26.78
N PRO A 751 46.10 -44.51 27.71
CA PRO A 751 46.57 -45.90 27.78
C PRO A 751 45.43 -46.84 28.19
N SER A 752 45.47 -48.10 27.74
CA SER A 752 44.45 -49.11 28.06
C SER A 752 44.49 -49.61 29.52
N SER A 753 45.50 -49.19 30.29
CA SER A 753 45.63 -49.45 31.73
C SER A 753 46.51 -48.38 32.38
N ILE A 754 46.29 -48.15 33.67
CA ILE A 754 47.07 -47.21 34.50
C ILE A 754 47.51 -47.97 35.75
N GLU A 755 48.80 -47.96 36.07
CA GLU A 755 49.36 -48.58 37.27
C GLU A 755 50.34 -47.61 37.96
N ASP A 756 50.32 -47.58 39.30
CA ASP A 756 51.24 -46.77 40.11
C ASP A 756 51.61 -47.46 41.43
N THR A 757 52.74 -47.05 42.00
CA THR A 757 53.14 -47.43 43.36
C THR A 757 53.46 -46.17 44.16
N LEU A 758 52.60 -45.84 45.12
CA LEU A 758 52.71 -44.63 45.94
C LEU A 758 53.03 -44.97 47.40
N ARG A 759 53.77 -44.08 48.06
CA ARG A 759 53.95 -44.10 49.52
C ARG A 759 52.82 -43.32 50.20
N GLU A 760 52.63 -43.55 51.49
CA GLU A 760 51.58 -42.89 52.27
C GLU A 760 51.71 -41.35 52.19
N GLY A 761 50.66 -40.69 51.68
CA GLY A 761 50.60 -39.24 51.47
C GLY A 761 51.05 -38.74 50.10
N GLU A 762 51.48 -39.61 49.18
CA GLU A 762 51.79 -39.25 47.79
C GLU A 762 50.55 -39.36 46.89
N ASN A 763 50.44 -38.45 45.92
CA ASN A 763 49.40 -38.46 44.89
C ASN A 763 50.03 -38.71 43.52
N SER A 764 49.29 -39.36 42.63
CA SER A 764 49.65 -39.48 41.21
C SER A 764 48.45 -39.19 40.32
N ALA A 765 48.72 -38.72 39.11
CA ALA A 765 47.73 -38.37 38.12
C ALA A 765 48.16 -38.91 36.74
N HIS A 766 47.20 -39.45 36.00
CA HIS A 766 47.37 -39.92 34.62
C HIS A 766 46.29 -39.32 33.74
N THR A 767 46.61 -39.16 32.46
CA THR A 767 45.65 -38.71 31.44
C THR A 767 45.15 -39.90 30.65
N LEU A 768 43.82 -40.08 30.61
CA LEU A 768 43.14 -41.06 29.75
C LEU A 768 42.59 -40.33 28.53
N THR A 769 42.98 -40.76 27.33
CA THR A 769 42.49 -40.20 26.06
C THR A 769 41.49 -41.17 25.44
N LEU A 770 40.24 -40.70 25.25
CA LEU A 770 39.24 -41.36 24.42
C LEU A 770 39.26 -40.72 23.03
N SER A 771 39.40 -41.54 21.99
CA SER A 771 39.44 -41.08 20.60
C SER A 771 38.38 -41.81 19.79
N ASN A 772 37.62 -41.06 18.99
CA ASN A 772 36.79 -41.66 17.95
C ASN A 772 37.65 -41.83 16.69
N THR A 773 38.02 -43.07 16.38
CA THR A 773 38.80 -43.42 15.19
C THR A 773 37.93 -43.86 14.02
N GLY A 774 36.60 -43.86 14.20
CA GLY A 774 35.60 -44.09 13.14
C GLY A 774 35.12 -42.79 12.50
N GLU A 775 34.21 -42.91 11.52
CA GLU A 775 33.76 -41.80 10.67
C GLU A 775 32.43 -41.16 11.15
N SER A 776 31.68 -41.82 12.04
CA SER A 776 30.43 -41.29 12.63
C SER A 776 30.60 -40.83 14.09
N ARG A 777 29.69 -40.00 14.62
CA ARG A 777 29.74 -39.41 15.97
C ARG A 777 29.75 -40.48 17.09
N LEU A 778 30.69 -40.38 18.04
CA LEU A 778 30.83 -41.30 19.20
C LEU A 778 30.32 -40.64 20.48
N THR A 779 29.30 -41.23 21.10
CA THR A 779 28.79 -40.83 22.41
C THR A 779 29.32 -41.78 23.49
N TYR A 780 29.79 -41.26 24.64
CA TYR A 780 30.38 -42.08 25.72
C TYR A 780 29.83 -41.69 27.10
N ASN A 781 29.79 -42.67 28.01
CA ASN A 781 29.49 -42.47 29.43
C ASN A 781 30.56 -43.18 30.27
N LEU A 782 31.14 -42.49 31.27
CA LEU A 782 32.16 -43.04 32.17
C LEU A 782 31.53 -43.44 33.51
N SER A 783 31.89 -44.61 34.02
CA SER A 783 31.58 -45.01 35.39
C SER A 783 32.80 -45.66 36.03
N VAL A 784 32.99 -45.46 37.34
CA VAL A 784 34.11 -46.03 38.09
C VAL A 784 33.54 -47.03 39.10
N THR A 785 34.01 -48.28 39.03
CA THR A 785 33.68 -49.29 40.04
C THR A 785 34.93 -49.60 40.84
N GLN A 786 34.91 -49.35 42.15
CA GLN A 786 36.03 -49.64 43.05
C GLN A 786 35.75 -50.90 43.87
N THR A 787 36.73 -51.79 43.95
CA THR A 787 36.73 -52.93 44.87
C THR A 787 37.84 -52.76 45.90
N GLY A 788 37.47 -52.27 47.09
CA GLY A 788 38.38 -52.02 48.22
C GLY A 788 38.87 -50.57 48.31
N GLY A 789 38.75 -49.97 49.49
CA GLY A 789 38.99 -48.54 49.74
C GLY A 789 37.74 -47.68 49.53
N SER A 790 37.54 -46.66 50.37
CA SER A 790 36.41 -45.73 50.28
C SER A 790 36.75 -44.62 49.26
N SER A 791 36.01 -44.54 48.16
CA SER A 791 36.07 -43.42 47.21
C SER A 791 34.75 -42.68 47.21
N THR A 792 34.83 -41.37 47.43
CA THR A 792 33.83 -40.38 47.04
C THR A 792 34.16 -39.91 45.63
N VAL A 793 33.25 -40.10 44.68
CA VAL A 793 33.31 -39.44 43.37
C VAL A 793 32.91 -37.97 43.58
N PRO A 794 33.76 -36.96 43.27
CA PRO A 794 33.35 -35.57 43.36
C PRO A 794 32.51 -35.22 42.12
N SER A 795 31.25 -34.82 42.34
CA SER A 795 30.59 -33.87 41.45
C SER A 795 31.05 -32.47 41.85
N GLU A 796 31.49 -31.69 40.86
CA GLU A 796 31.70 -30.23 40.86
C GLU A 796 33.13 -29.66 40.83
N ARG A 797 33.16 -28.50 40.15
CA ARG A 797 34.26 -27.69 39.62
C ARG A 797 34.97 -26.88 40.74
N PRO A 798 36.19 -26.36 40.52
CA PRO A 798 37.06 -25.91 41.61
C PRO A 798 36.57 -24.62 42.29
N VAL A 799 36.45 -24.66 43.62
CA VAL A 799 36.24 -23.49 44.49
C VAL A 799 37.58 -22.81 44.76
N LEU A 800 37.67 -21.50 44.53
CA LEU A 800 38.78 -20.66 44.99
C LEU A 800 38.63 -20.42 46.50
N THR A 801 39.53 -20.97 47.32
CA THR A 801 39.49 -20.84 48.78
C THR A 801 40.23 -19.62 49.33
N GLU A 802 40.93 -18.82 48.51
CA GLU A 802 41.52 -17.52 48.91
C GLU A 802 41.55 -16.51 47.73
N ILE A 803 41.21 -15.24 48.01
CA ILE A 803 41.42 -14.11 47.10
C ILE A 803 42.87 -13.62 47.26
N PRO A 804 43.68 -13.52 46.19
CA PRO A 804 45.04 -12.99 46.28
C PRO A 804 45.04 -11.51 46.72
N ASP A 805 45.87 -11.16 47.71
CA ASP A 805 46.11 -9.77 48.12
C ASP A 805 46.63 -8.94 46.93
N GLY A 806 45.88 -7.91 46.50
CA GLY A 806 46.33 -6.90 45.54
C GLY A 806 45.49 -6.69 44.27
N VAL A 807 44.30 -7.27 44.14
CA VAL A 807 43.38 -7.05 43.01
C VAL A 807 42.17 -6.22 43.43
N GLU A 808 41.93 -5.07 42.79
CA GLU A 808 40.67 -4.32 42.92
C GLU A 808 39.63 -4.91 41.97
N TYR A 809 38.54 -5.46 42.52
CA TYR A 809 37.38 -5.94 41.77
C TYR A 809 36.31 -4.84 41.71
N ARG A 810 35.68 -4.62 40.55
CA ARG A 810 34.58 -3.65 40.40
C ARG A 810 33.25 -4.28 40.82
N SER A 811 32.26 -3.46 41.19
CA SER A 811 30.98 -3.88 41.76
C SER A 811 30.09 -4.76 40.85
N GLU A 812 30.47 -4.92 39.58
CA GLU A 812 29.69 -5.62 38.56
C GLU A 812 30.24 -7.02 38.24
N GLU A 813 31.30 -7.47 38.93
CA GLU A 813 32.00 -8.74 38.65
C GLU A 813 31.81 -9.84 39.73
N LEU A 814 30.84 -9.68 40.65
CA LEU A 814 30.55 -10.69 41.68
C LEU A 814 29.05 -11.00 41.77
N ILE A 815 28.68 -12.27 41.58
CA ILE A 815 27.37 -12.80 42.00
C ILE A 815 27.56 -13.61 43.29
N ILE A 816 26.75 -13.29 44.30
CA ILE A 816 26.76 -13.90 45.63
C ILE A 816 25.50 -14.78 45.77
N GLY A 817 25.67 -16.11 45.82
CA GLY A 817 24.58 -17.07 46.01
C GLY A 817 24.40 -17.48 47.47
N ILE A 818 23.15 -17.59 47.95
CA ILE A 818 22.81 -17.99 49.32
C ILE A 818 22.47 -19.49 49.34
N ALA A 819 23.16 -20.29 50.16
CA ALA A 819 22.85 -21.70 50.31
C ALA A 819 21.52 -21.96 51.04
N GLU A 820 20.88 -23.08 50.73
CA GLU A 820 19.61 -23.52 51.31
C GLU A 820 19.71 -23.65 52.86
N GLY A 821 18.88 -22.91 53.60
CA GLY A 821 18.86 -22.90 55.07
C GLY A 821 19.44 -21.66 55.76
N ALA A 822 19.89 -20.63 55.03
CA ALA A 822 20.36 -19.38 55.62
C ALA A 822 19.21 -18.47 56.13
N ASP A 823 19.42 -17.82 57.28
CA ASP A 823 18.45 -16.89 57.87
C ASP A 823 18.32 -15.61 57.02
N ARG A 824 17.15 -15.41 56.41
CA ARG A 824 16.87 -14.27 55.53
C ARG A 824 17.01 -12.90 56.24
N ALA A 825 16.98 -12.83 57.57
CA ALA A 825 17.19 -11.59 58.32
C ALA A 825 18.67 -11.18 58.44
N GLU A 826 19.62 -12.12 58.35
CA GLU A 826 21.06 -11.82 58.37
C GLU A 826 21.61 -11.42 57.00
N VAL A 827 20.98 -11.89 55.91
CA VAL A 827 21.32 -11.51 54.53
C VAL A 827 20.91 -10.06 54.21
N ALA A 828 19.81 -9.56 54.79
CA ALA A 828 19.38 -8.17 54.60
C ALA A 828 20.38 -7.14 55.16
N MET A 829 21.16 -7.50 56.18
CA MET A 829 22.21 -6.62 56.74
C MET A 829 23.47 -6.52 55.87
N LEU A 830 23.67 -7.43 54.90
CA LEU A 830 24.83 -7.44 53.99
C LEU A 830 24.66 -6.50 52.78
N ARG A 831 23.43 -6.11 52.42
CA ARG A 831 23.19 -5.09 51.37
C ARG A 831 23.52 -3.66 51.81
N GLU A 832 23.48 -3.35 53.12
CA GLU A 832 23.79 -2.00 53.64
C GLU A 832 25.25 -1.81 54.07
N SER A 833 26.05 -2.88 54.20
CA SER A 833 27.43 -2.79 54.72
C SER A 833 28.54 -2.66 53.66
N VAL A 834 28.22 -2.48 52.38
CA VAL A 834 29.21 -2.31 51.29
C VAL A 834 29.99 -0.98 51.39
N ASN A 835 29.78 -0.17 52.44
CA ASN A 835 30.52 1.09 52.63
C ASN A 835 31.34 1.20 53.92
N ALA A 836 31.64 0.11 54.64
CA ALA A 836 32.54 0.18 55.79
C ALA A 836 33.41 -1.07 55.99
N THR A 837 34.72 -0.86 55.89
CA THR A 837 35.81 -1.82 56.08
C THR A 837 35.74 -2.56 57.42
N LEU A 838 35.51 -3.88 57.43
CA LEU A 838 36.20 -4.80 58.36
C LEU A 838 35.98 -6.29 58.06
N LYS A 839 37.12 -6.99 58.02
CA LYS A 839 37.31 -8.45 58.03
C LYS A 839 36.39 -9.17 59.02
N LYS A 840 35.56 -10.07 58.51
CA LYS A 840 35.09 -11.27 59.24
C LYS A 840 35.11 -12.47 58.30
N THR A 841 35.53 -13.59 58.88
CA THR A 841 35.71 -14.94 58.34
C THR A 841 34.43 -15.48 57.68
N ILE A 842 34.56 -16.09 56.49
CA ILE A 842 33.45 -16.65 55.67
C ILE A 842 32.87 -17.96 56.27
N GLU A 843 33.53 -18.55 57.27
CA GLU A 843 33.17 -19.87 57.78
C GLU A 843 31.78 -20.06 58.43
N PRO A 844 31.03 -19.07 58.94
CA PRO A 844 29.69 -19.35 59.48
C PRO A 844 28.53 -19.06 58.51
N LEU A 845 28.78 -18.50 57.31
CA LEU A 845 27.69 -17.91 56.50
C LEU A 845 27.31 -18.67 55.22
N ASN A 846 28.04 -19.71 54.82
CA ASN A 846 27.67 -20.60 53.70
C ASN A 846 27.27 -19.85 52.42
N ILE A 847 28.17 -19.00 51.92
CA ILE A 847 27.97 -18.15 50.74
C ILE A 847 29.04 -18.48 49.70
N GLU A 848 28.65 -18.62 48.42
CA GLU A 848 29.56 -18.84 47.29
C GLU A 848 29.71 -17.56 46.43
N VAL A 849 30.92 -17.33 45.91
CA VAL A 849 31.26 -16.17 45.06
C VAL A 849 31.93 -16.66 43.77
N TRP A 850 31.39 -16.24 42.62
CA TRP A 850 31.81 -16.68 41.28
C TRP A 850 32.43 -15.53 40.47
N ASN A 851 33.44 -15.82 39.63
CA ASN A 851 34.10 -14.90 38.70
C ASN A 851 33.89 -15.40 37.26
N ILE A 852 33.44 -14.56 36.32
CA ILE A 852 33.10 -14.95 34.95
C ILE A 852 34.05 -14.25 33.95
N PRO A 853 34.66 -14.97 32.98
CA PRO A 853 35.42 -14.36 31.90
C PRO A 853 34.49 -13.69 30.87
N ALA A 854 34.82 -12.48 30.42
CA ALA A 854 34.12 -11.77 29.37
C ALA A 854 34.29 -12.46 28.01
N THR A 855 33.18 -12.94 27.42
CA THR A 855 33.09 -13.26 25.99
C THR A 855 31.72 -12.83 25.45
N ASP A 856 31.75 -12.01 24.40
CA ASP A 856 30.62 -11.36 23.72
C ASP A 856 29.76 -12.35 22.90
N GLU A 857 28.95 -13.19 23.57
CA GLU A 857 27.84 -13.89 22.91
C GLU A 857 26.48 -13.26 23.30
N PRO A 858 25.65 -12.81 22.33
CA PRO A 858 24.40 -12.09 22.61
C PRO A 858 23.32 -12.86 23.37
N GLY A 859 23.46 -14.17 23.59
CA GLY A 859 22.49 -14.98 24.35
C GLY A 859 22.77 -15.11 25.85
N PHE A 860 23.87 -14.54 26.35
CA PHE A 860 24.28 -14.76 27.75
C PHE A 860 23.63 -13.78 28.74
N ILE A 861 23.11 -12.64 28.28
CA ILE A 861 22.40 -11.65 29.10
C ILE A 861 20.97 -12.12 29.43
N ASP A 862 20.32 -12.85 28.53
CA ASP A 862 18.95 -13.36 28.75
C ASP A 862 18.95 -14.55 29.73
N LEU A 863 19.99 -15.38 29.72
CA LEU A 863 20.22 -16.44 30.70
C LEU A 863 20.42 -15.91 32.14
N ILE A 864 20.90 -14.65 32.29
CA ILE A 864 21.05 -13.99 33.59
C ILE A 864 19.73 -13.38 34.09
N GLN A 865 18.81 -12.99 33.19
CA GLN A 865 17.49 -12.51 33.60
C GLN A 865 16.58 -13.65 34.06
N GLU A 866 16.64 -14.82 33.42
CA GLU A 866 15.90 -16.03 33.82
C GLU A 866 16.36 -16.63 35.16
N LEU A 867 17.62 -16.44 35.55
CA LEU A 867 18.14 -16.92 36.84
C LEU A 867 17.98 -15.89 37.98
N SER A 868 17.47 -14.68 37.68
CA SER A 868 17.23 -13.61 38.67
C SER A 868 15.76 -13.41 39.07
N ALA A 869 14.84 -14.15 38.44
CA ALA A 869 13.45 -14.34 38.86
C ALA A 869 13.29 -15.70 39.54
#